data_AF-A0A7U6KK90-F1
#
_entry.id   AF-A0A7U6KK90-F1
#
_cell.length_a   1.000
_cell.length_b   1.000
_cell.length_c   1.000
_cell.angle_alpha   90.00
_cell.angle_beta   90.00
_cell.angle_gamma   90.00
#
_symmetry.space_group_name_H-M   'P 1'
#
loop_
_entity.id
_entity.type
_entity.pdbx_description
1 polymer ?
#
loop_
_entity_poly.entity_id
_entity_poly.type
_entity_poly.pdbx_seq_one_letter_code
_entity_poly.pdbx_strand_id
1 'polypeptide(L)'
;MKRIWLFFNIFWTIIYLIWRTCWTIPIGYGVVALVSGIALLVVEILGMLEAFIHYFNMHKIEDYPKPEVKPEDYPDVDVFIATYNEPVELLYKTINGCVHMDYPDKRKVHIYICDDGNRVEVRELAKQFNVYYLNRDDHKGAKAGNLNHALSVTSSPYIATFDADMIPKHDFLMETVAYFVAQGDQKIGFVQTPQNFYNPDLFQFNLFSQNRIPNEQDYFYKDIQVTRNKSNSVIYGGSNTVIARCALEDVGGFFTKSITEDFATGILIQKKGYRCIAINRVLASGLSATDLKSLINQRIRWGRGCISTGRKVHIICSRHLSFSQKANYLASIWYWYAPIKRLIYILSPILFAVFNVMVVKCTLGQVLFFWLPMYISSNISLKMMSKNIRNTKWTNIYETVLFPYLLVPILLETFGISMKKFKVTTKGQELKNGTSEKLWYALPHSILILLSVIGIWHCLQWTFSTGRIDYFVILFWLLLNLFSLIMSVFFVMGRKWVRKTERMEAVIDCKIEDHKETIEGKTADISEGGLSIILEQPKDINDEEKVEITLQTSRYQATVLAQSALVIQVKEGWKYAFEIVDMLESKDEFLQLVYDREPTLPKNLDESLSTFDDLRLNIIKRLEKNHYQNRKMPRVFVDQMVDSNQKTEIQMINYNYKYILIKAYGPIDSNLKLFLNPKLVIRCAICKNLGDNTYLLTVTNYKEIHENANMRIELEQWLANGMLDESKMVENKKKRQRVREDEYIELDQL
;
A
#
# COMPACT_ATOMS: atom_id res chain seq x y z
N MET A 1 33.03 3.69 0.55
CA MET A 1 32.14 4.86 0.38
C MET A 1 31.15 5.04 1.55
N LYS A 2 30.20 4.11 1.79
CA LYS A 2 29.16 4.26 2.85
C LYS A 2 29.71 4.51 4.27
N ARG A 3 30.78 3.82 4.69
CA ARG A 3 31.40 4.02 6.02
C ARG A 3 32.05 5.39 6.19
N ILE A 4 32.76 5.87 5.17
CA ILE A 4 33.41 7.19 5.19
C ILE A 4 32.35 8.28 5.33
N TRP A 5 31.26 8.17 4.58
CA TRP A 5 30.13 9.10 4.66
C TRP A 5 29.46 9.08 6.04
N LEU A 6 29.31 7.89 6.65
CA LEU A 6 28.79 7.77 8.01
C LEU A 6 29.68 8.49 9.03
N PHE A 7 30.99 8.28 8.99
CA PHE A 7 31.91 8.98 9.90
C PHE A 7 31.88 10.50 9.67
N PHE A 8 31.81 10.94 8.43
CA PHE A 8 31.64 12.35 8.09
C PHE A 8 30.36 12.95 8.67
N ASN A 9 29.23 12.23 8.55
CA ASN A 9 27.97 12.66 9.13
C ASN A 9 28.01 12.71 10.66
N ILE A 10 28.57 11.69 11.33
CA ILE A 10 28.72 11.66 12.79
C ILE A 10 29.57 12.84 13.26
N PHE A 11 30.69 13.09 12.59
CA PHE A 11 31.59 14.20 12.90
C PHE A 11 30.88 15.56 12.87
N TRP A 12 30.21 15.89 11.77
CA TRP A 12 29.46 17.16 11.65
C TRP A 12 28.29 17.25 12.62
N THR A 13 27.66 16.12 12.92
CA THR A 13 26.56 16.07 13.90
C THR A 13 27.05 16.38 15.31
N ILE A 14 28.20 15.83 15.73
CA ILE A 14 28.81 16.14 17.03
C ILE A 14 29.19 17.63 17.11
N ILE A 15 29.83 18.17 16.06
CA ILE A 15 30.19 19.60 16.02
C ILE A 15 28.93 20.48 16.14
N TYR A 16 27.88 20.15 15.39
CA TYR A 16 26.62 20.87 15.45
C TYR A 16 26.01 20.83 16.87
N LEU A 17 25.99 19.67 17.53
CA LEU A 17 25.42 19.53 18.87
C LEU A 17 26.22 20.29 19.93
N ILE A 18 27.55 20.29 19.84
CA ILE A 18 28.42 21.09 20.71
C ILE A 18 28.11 22.58 20.51
N TRP A 19 28.05 23.04 19.26
CA TRP A 19 27.70 24.41 18.92
C TRP A 19 26.31 24.79 19.48
N ARG A 20 25.31 23.94 19.22
CA ARG A 20 23.93 24.14 19.65
C ARG A 20 23.85 24.24 21.18
N THR A 21 24.49 23.33 21.90
CA THR A 21 24.42 23.26 23.37
C THR A 21 25.11 24.47 24.03
N CYS A 22 26.29 24.83 23.57
CA CYS A 22 27.13 25.80 24.28
C CYS A 22 26.86 27.27 23.89
N TRP A 23 26.43 27.57 22.66
CA TRP A 23 26.33 28.95 22.17
C TRP A 23 24.95 29.43 21.76
N THR A 24 23.98 28.53 21.57
CA THR A 24 22.70 28.91 20.93
C THR A 24 21.48 28.87 21.85
N ILE A 25 21.63 28.45 23.10
CA ILE A 25 20.55 28.49 24.08
C ILE A 25 20.22 29.95 24.41
N PRO A 26 18.95 30.37 24.33
CA PRO A 26 18.53 31.76 24.47
C PRO A 26 18.46 32.19 25.94
N ILE A 27 19.56 32.04 26.68
CA ILE A 27 19.70 32.49 28.07
C ILE A 27 19.51 34.01 28.11
N GLY A 28 18.61 34.48 28.97
CA GLY A 28 18.30 35.91 29.13
C GLY A 28 17.14 36.43 28.27
N TYR A 29 16.53 35.62 27.41
CA TYR A 29 15.40 36.02 26.54
C TYR A 29 14.01 35.66 27.12
N GLY A 30 13.94 35.38 28.42
CA GLY A 30 12.72 35.00 29.13
C GLY A 30 12.49 33.49 29.24
N VAL A 31 11.56 33.10 30.11
CA VAL A 31 11.31 31.68 30.47
C VAL A 31 10.78 30.88 29.28
N VAL A 32 9.86 31.43 28.50
CA VAL A 32 9.27 30.75 27.34
C VAL A 32 10.33 30.46 26.26
N ALA A 33 11.22 31.43 26.01
CA ALA A 33 12.36 31.28 25.11
C ALA A 33 13.31 30.18 25.58
N LEU A 34 13.69 30.20 26.86
CA LEU A 34 14.58 29.20 27.45
C LEU A 34 13.99 27.78 27.36
N VAL A 35 12.74 27.60 27.78
CA VAL A 35 12.06 26.29 27.75
C VAL A 35 11.94 25.78 26.31
N SER A 36 11.54 26.63 25.36
CA SER A 36 11.42 26.25 23.95
C SER A 36 12.79 25.89 23.34
N GLY A 37 13.83 26.66 23.66
CA GLY A 37 15.19 26.41 23.19
C GLY A 37 15.79 25.11 23.73
N ILE A 38 15.53 24.78 25.00
CA ILE A 38 15.91 23.50 25.62
C ILE A 38 15.09 22.36 25.03
N ALA A 39 13.77 22.52 24.88
CA ALA A 39 12.91 21.50 24.29
C ALA A 39 13.35 21.14 22.88
N LEU A 40 13.70 22.13 22.05
CA LEU A 40 14.25 21.93 20.72
C LEU A 40 15.59 21.18 20.77
N LEU A 41 16.52 21.56 21.66
CA LEU A 41 17.81 20.86 21.81
C LEU A 41 17.60 19.38 22.20
N VAL A 42 16.69 19.09 23.14
CA VAL A 42 16.42 17.72 23.60
C VAL A 42 15.92 16.86 22.45
N VAL A 43 14.98 17.35 21.64
CA VAL A 43 14.47 16.56 20.50
C VAL A 43 15.50 16.40 19.38
N GLU A 44 16.37 17.40 19.16
CA GLU A 44 17.51 17.30 18.25
C GLU A 44 18.49 16.20 18.70
N ILE A 45 18.87 16.18 19.99
CA ILE A 45 19.75 15.14 20.55
C ILE A 45 19.10 13.75 20.41
N LEU A 46 17.84 13.59 20.80
CA LEU A 46 17.16 12.28 20.72
C LEU A 46 17.04 11.79 19.27
N GLY A 47 16.69 12.67 18.33
CA GLY A 47 16.61 12.32 16.91
C GLY A 47 17.98 11.93 16.33
N MET A 48 19.06 12.58 16.78
CA MET A 48 20.42 12.23 16.35
C MET A 48 20.90 10.91 16.95
N LEU A 49 20.56 10.62 18.21
CA LEU A 49 20.84 9.32 18.83
C LEU A 49 20.11 8.18 18.11
N GLU A 50 18.83 8.39 17.76
CA GLU A 50 18.06 7.44 16.94
C GLU A 50 18.73 7.19 15.58
N ALA A 51 19.11 8.26 14.88
CA ALA A 51 19.80 8.17 13.60
C ALA A 51 21.13 7.42 13.70
N PHE A 52 21.93 7.68 14.73
CA PHE A 52 23.20 6.98 14.95
C PHE A 52 23.02 5.48 15.20
N ILE A 53 22.06 5.09 16.03
CA ILE A 53 21.73 3.68 16.27
C ILE A 53 21.35 3.01 14.95
N HIS A 54 20.50 3.67 14.17
CA HIS A 54 20.05 3.14 12.90
C HIS A 54 21.19 3.00 11.87
N TYR A 55 22.00 4.05 11.69
CA TYR A 55 23.12 4.04 10.76
C TYR A 55 24.20 3.03 11.18
N PHE A 56 24.41 2.83 12.48
CA PHE A 56 25.33 1.81 12.98
C PHE A 56 24.85 0.38 12.66
N ASN A 57 23.55 0.12 12.67
CA ASN A 57 23.01 -1.16 12.22
C ASN A 57 23.14 -1.32 10.69
N MET A 58 22.84 -0.25 9.94
CA MET A 58 22.86 -0.28 8.47
C MET A 58 24.24 -0.32 7.84
N HIS A 59 25.31 0.06 8.56
CA HIS A 59 26.66 0.09 7.99
C HIS A 59 27.15 -1.31 7.55
N LYS A 60 26.60 -2.38 8.14
CA LYS A 60 26.88 -3.77 7.82
C LYS A 60 25.64 -4.60 8.17
N ILE A 61 24.89 -4.99 7.16
CA ILE A 61 23.75 -5.88 7.30
C ILE A 61 24.28 -7.32 7.43
N GLU A 62 23.80 -8.04 8.44
CA GLU A 62 24.06 -9.47 8.59
C GLU A 62 23.02 -10.23 7.78
N ASP A 63 23.50 -10.96 6.78
CA ASP A 63 22.64 -11.75 5.90
C ASP A 63 22.42 -13.15 6.47
N TYR A 64 21.23 -13.67 6.21
CA TYR A 64 20.79 -14.99 6.65
C TYR A 64 20.25 -15.73 5.42
N PRO A 65 21.13 -16.28 4.56
CA PRO A 65 20.69 -17.04 3.40
C PRO A 65 19.83 -18.22 3.86
N LYS A 66 18.85 -18.59 3.02
CA LYS A 66 18.00 -19.77 3.26
C LYS A 66 18.90 -21.00 3.40
N PRO A 67 18.84 -21.74 4.51
CA PRO A 67 19.59 -22.98 4.63
C PRO A 67 19.02 -24.07 3.73
N GLU A 68 19.90 -24.95 3.25
CA GLU A 68 19.50 -26.18 2.58
C GLU A 68 19.19 -27.24 3.64
N VAL A 69 17.97 -27.79 3.58
CA VAL A 69 17.46 -28.77 4.53
C VAL A 69 16.83 -29.90 3.73
N LYS A 70 17.15 -31.15 4.07
CA LYS A 70 16.59 -32.30 3.38
C LYS A 70 15.10 -32.42 3.67
N PRO A 71 14.27 -32.86 2.71
CA PRO A 71 12.82 -33.00 2.90
C PRO A 71 12.43 -33.79 4.16
N GLU A 72 13.22 -34.80 4.53
CA GLU A 72 12.92 -35.68 5.67
C GLU A 72 13.13 -35.00 7.04
N ASP A 73 14.02 -34.00 7.09
CA ASP A 73 14.40 -33.28 8.31
C ASP A 73 13.40 -32.17 8.67
N TYR A 74 12.39 -31.93 7.83
CA TYR A 74 11.34 -30.95 8.12
C TYR A 74 10.44 -31.43 9.27
N PRO A 75 10.30 -30.64 10.35
CA PRO A 75 9.60 -31.00 11.60
C PRO A 75 8.07 -30.82 11.51
N ASP A 76 7.35 -31.19 12.56
CA ASP A 76 5.95 -30.78 12.71
C ASP A 76 5.81 -29.26 12.96
N VAL A 77 4.76 -28.66 12.41
CA VAL A 77 4.44 -27.24 12.53
C VAL A 77 2.96 -27.04 12.82
N ASP A 78 2.66 -26.27 13.87
CA ASP A 78 1.32 -25.77 14.13
C ASP A 78 1.15 -24.39 13.46
N VAL A 79 0.06 -24.18 12.73
CA VAL A 79 -0.27 -22.90 12.10
C VAL A 79 -1.46 -22.30 12.84
N PHE A 80 -1.25 -21.19 13.54
CA PHE A 80 -2.28 -20.48 14.30
C PHE A 80 -2.78 -19.26 13.54
N ILE A 81 -4.09 -19.24 13.24
CA ILE A 81 -4.80 -18.12 12.64
C ILE A 81 -5.66 -17.47 13.72
N ALA A 82 -5.25 -16.29 14.21
CA ALA A 82 -5.97 -15.59 15.27
C ALA A 82 -7.09 -14.71 14.72
N THR A 83 -8.31 -14.86 15.25
CA THR A 83 -9.48 -14.05 14.86
C THR A 83 -10.39 -13.76 16.04
N TYR A 84 -11.15 -12.66 15.97
CA TYR A 84 -12.14 -12.26 16.97
C TYR A 84 -13.46 -11.82 16.33
N ASN A 85 -13.42 -10.84 15.41
CA ASN A 85 -14.61 -10.29 14.76
C ASN A 85 -14.44 -10.03 13.25
N GLU A 86 -13.35 -10.52 12.65
CA GLU A 86 -13.08 -10.35 11.24
C GLU A 86 -14.11 -11.11 10.38
N PRO A 87 -14.57 -10.56 9.24
CA PRO A 87 -15.53 -11.23 8.38
C PRO A 87 -15.07 -12.60 7.89
N VAL A 88 -16.01 -13.53 7.70
CA VAL A 88 -15.75 -14.89 7.20
C VAL A 88 -15.02 -14.87 5.85
N GLU A 89 -15.40 -14.01 4.91
CA GLU A 89 -14.75 -13.89 3.60
C GLU A 89 -13.28 -13.45 3.69
N LEU A 90 -12.93 -12.64 4.71
CA LEU A 90 -11.54 -12.27 4.96
C LEU A 90 -10.75 -13.47 5.49
N LEU A 91 -11.34 -14.19 6.45
CA LEU A 91 -10.73 -15.38 7.06
C LEU A 91 -10.58 -16.52 6.05
N TYR A 92 -11.55 -16.70 5.15
CA TYR A 92 -11.53 -17.67 4.04
C TYR A 92 -10.22 -17.57 3.27
N LYS A 93 -9.82 -16.34 2.87
CA LYS A 93 -8.59 -16.11 2.10
C LYS A 93 -7.34 -16.56 2.85
N THR A 94 -7.27 -16.23 4.14
CA THR A 94 -6.13 -16.58 5.00
C THR A 94 -6.04 -18.10 5.20
N ILE A 95 -7.17 -18.77 5.49
CA ILE A 95 -7.20 -20.24 5.63
C ILE A 95 -6.84 -20.91 4.30
N ASN A 96 -7.41 -20.43 3.19
CA ASN A 96 -7.12 -20.94 1.86
C ASN A 96 -5.62 -20.85 1.54
N GLY A 97 -4.98 -19.70 1.81
CA GLY A 97 -3.52 -19.55 1.70
C GLY A 97 -2.76 -20.53 2.59
N CYS A 98 -3.20 -20.75 3.84
CA CYS A 98 -2.53 -21.67 4.75
C CYS A 98 -2.56 -23.13 4.26
N VAL A 99 -3.70 -23.60 3.73
CA VAL A 99 -3.87 -24.98 3.21
C VAL A 99 -2.98 -25.22 1.97
N HIS A 100 -2.75 -24.17 1.17
CA HIS A 100 -1.92 -24.23 -0.05
C HIS A 100 -0.40 -24.11 0.20
N MET A 101 0.05 -23.91 1.45
CA MET A 101 1.49 -23.81 1.78
C MET A 101 2.25 -25.11 1.51
N ASP A 102 3.35 -25.04 0.78
CA ASP A 102 4.24 -26.16 0.52
C ASP A 102 4.91 -26.67 1.78
N TYR A 103 4.96 -27.99 1.89
CA TYR A 103 5.68 -28.71 2.92
C TYR A 103 5.98 -30.13 2.45
N PRO A 104 7.16 -30.72 2.76
CA PRO A 104 7.52 -32.04 2.25
C PRO A 104 6.54 -33.15 2.64
N ASP A 105 6.06 -33.12 3.88
CA ASP A 105 4.98 -33.98 4.37
C ASP A 105 3.85 -33.13 4.91
N LYS A 106 2.77 -32.99 4.14
CA LYS A 106 1.59 -32.21 4.52
C LYS A 106 0.95 -32.65 5.84
N ARG A 107 1.14 -33.92 6.27
CA ARG A 107 0.62 -34.43 7.55
C ARG A 107 1.30 -33.82 8.77
N LYS A 108 2.48 -33.21 8.59
CA LYS A 108 3.22 -32.49 9.62
C LYS A 108 2.78 -31.02 9.79
N VAL A 109 1.81 -30.56 9.00
CA VAL A 109 1.29 -29.19 9.06
C VAL A 109 -0.11 -29.22 9.64
N HIS A 110 -0.27 -28.68 10.85
CA HIS A 110 -1.52 -28.70 11.60
C HIS A 110 -2.09 -27.28 11.67
N ILE A 111 -3.21 -27.01 10.98
CA ILE A 111 -3.78 -25.66 10.89
C ILE A 111 -4.91 -25.49 11.89
N TYR A 112 -4.82 -24.45 12.73
CA TYR A 112 -5.78 -24.11 13.78
C TYR A 112 -6.33 -22.71 13.59
N ILE A 113 -7.65 -22.59 13.51
CA ILE A 113 -8.36 -21.32 13.61
C ILE A 113 -8.63 -21.07 15.10
N CYS A 114 -7.93 -20.07 15.65
CA CYS A 114 -8.08 -19.64 17.03
C CYS A 114 -9.13 -18.51 17.09
N ASP A 115 -10.40 -18.87 17.30
CA ASP A 115 -11.53 -17.94 17.27
C ASP A 115 -11.96 -17.52 18.69
N ASP A 116 -11.52 -16.31 19.07
CA ASP A 116 -11.89 -15.68 20.35
C ASP A 116 -13.29 -15.03 20.30
N GLY A 117 -14.03 -15.19 19.19
CA GLY A 117 -15.40 -14.72 19.03
C GLY A 117 -16.48 -15.80 19.18
N ASN A 118 -16.10 -17.08 19.25
CA ASN A 118 -16.99 -18.24 19.35
C ASN A 118 -18.12 -18.26 18.29
N ARG A 119 -17.73 -18.13 17.01
CA ARG A 119 -18.63 -17.95 15.86
C ARG A 119 -18.94 -19.27 15.16
N VAL A 120 -20.22 -19.54 14.93
CA VAL A 120 -20.70 -20.76 14.27
C VAL A 120 -20.23 -20.81 12.82
N GLU A 121 -20.32 -19.69 12.12
CA GLU A 121 -19.89 -19.55 10.74
C GLU A 121 -18.39 -19.83 10.54
N VAL A 122 -17.55 -19.52 11.53
CA VAL A 122 -16.11 -19.82 11.49
C VAL A 122 -15.86 -21.31 11.75
N ARG A 123 -16.67 -21.95 12.62
CA ARG A 123 -16.60 -23.40 12.85
C ARG A 123 -16.99 -24.19 11.60
N GLU A 124 -18.01 -23.75 10.86
CA GLU A 124 -18.38 -24.37 9.60
C GLU A 124 -17.30 -24.17 8.53
N LEU A 125 -16.68 -22.98 8.48
CA LEU A 125 -15.54 -22.73 7.60
C LEU A 125 -14.34 -23.64 7.93
N ALA A 126 -14.08 -23.91 9.20
CA ALA A 126 -13.04 -24.84 9.63
C ALA A 126 -13.29 -26.25 9.10
N LYS A 127 -14.54 -26.72 9.16
CA LYS A 127 -14.94 -28.03 8.61
C LYS A 127 -14.80 -28.05 7.08
N GLN A 128 -15.18 -26.97 6.39
CA GLN A 128 -15.06 -26.86 4.93
C GLN A 128 -13.61 -27.06 4.47
N PHE A 129 -12.66 -26.42 5.14
CA PHE A 129 -11.23 -26.55 4.83
C PHE A 129 -10.53 -27.77 5.47
N ASN A 130 -11.27 -28.59 6.25
CA ASN A 130 -10.72 -29.69 7.04
C ASN A 130 -9.55 -29.24 7.95
N VAL A 131 -9.74 -28.13 8.67
CA VAL A 131 -8.79 -27.57 9.64
C VAL A 131 -9.37 -27.55 11.05
N TYR A 132 -8.52 -27.44 12.06
CA TYR A 132 -8.95 -27.46 13.45
C TYR A 132 -9.56 -26.11 13.86
N TYR A 133 -10.63 -26.16 14.67
CA TYR A 133 -11.27 -24.99 15.26
C TYR A 133 -11.04 -24.98 16.77
N LEU A 134 -10.49 -23.90 17.28
CA LEU A 134 -10.28 -23.67 18.70
C LEU A 134 -11.05 -22.42 19.14
N ASN A 135 -11.85 -22.55 20.19
CA ASN A 135 -12.48 -21.46 20.90
C ASN A 135 -12.18 -21.58 22.40
N ARG A 136 -12.53 -20.56 23.17
CA ARG A 136 -12.45 -20.58 24.64
C ARG A 136 -13.54 -19.71 25.24
N ASP A 137 -13.92 -20.01 26.47
CA ASP A 137 -14.96 -19.24 27.17
C ASP A 137 -14.41 -17.95 27.81
N ASP A 138 -13.15 -17.98 28.28
CA ASP A 138 -12.53 -16.85 28.96
C ASP A 138 -11.72 -15.97 28.00
N HIS A 139 -12.29 -14.83 27.63
CA HIS A 139 -11.69 -13.86 26.70
C HIS A 139 -10.53 -13.06 27.33
N LYS A 140 -9.84 -13.64 28.32
CA LYS A 140 -8.77 -12.99 29.09
C LYS A 140 -7.50 -12.92 28.27
N GLY A 141 -6.81 -11.78 28.34
CA GLY A 141 -5.54 -11.59 27.64
C GLY A 141 -5.67 -11.40 26.12
N ALA A 142 -6.88 -11.21 25.58
CA ALA A 142 -7.15 -10.97 24.15
C ALA A 142 -6.40 -11.96 23.24
N LYS A 143 -5.79 -11.49 22.14
CA LYS A 143 -5.01 -12.30 21.19
C LYS A 143 -3.94 -13.16 21.87
N ALA A 144 -3.17 -12.60 22.81
CA ALA A 144 -2.14 -13.34 23.54
C ALA A 144 -2.71 -14.54 24.31
N GLY A 145 -3.85 -14.32 24.99
CA GLY A 145 -4.55 -15.37 25.71
C GLY A 145 -5.10 -16.45 24.78
N ASN A 146 -5.66 -16.05 23.63
CA ASN A 146 -6.19 -16.97 22.63
C ASN A 146 -5.07 -17.87 22.06
N LEU A 147 -3.92 -17.29 21.71
CA LEU A 147 -2.75 -18.04 21.27
C LEU A 147 -2.15 -18.93 22.38
N ASN A 148 -2.20 -18.51 23.64
CA ASN A 148 -1.79 -19.36 24.76
C ASN A 148 -2.73 -20.55 25.00
N HIS A 149 -4.03 -20.37 24.77
CA HIS A 149 -4.98 -21.49 24.81
C HIS A 149 -4.64 -22.52 23.73
N ALA A 150 -4.43 -22.07 22.49
CA ALA A 150 -3.97 -22.92 21.39
C ALA A 150 -2.64 -23.62 21.71
N LEU A 151 -1.67 -22.89 22.28
CA LEU A 151 -0.38 -23.44 22.72
C LEU A 151 -0.56 -24.59 23.71
N SER A 152 -1.54 -24.51 24.62
CA SER A 152 -1.76 -25.51 25.68
C SER A 152 -2.39 -26.83 25.20
N VAL A 153 -2.98 -26.84 24.01
CA VAL A 153 -3.69 -28.01 23.45
C VAL A 153 -3.03 -28.57 22.18
N THR A 154 -1.85 -28.07 21.83
CA THR A 154 -1.08 -28.45 20.63
C THR A 154 0.36 -28.79 21.03
N SER A 155 1.14 -29.44 20.16
CA SER A 155 2.45 -29.99 20.55
C SER A 155 3.57 -29.85 19.53
N SER A 156 3.34 -29.28 18.35
CA SER A 156 4.38 -29.22 17.31
C SER A 156 5.55 -28.32 17.73
N PRO A 157 6.80 -28.68 17.42
CA PRO A 157 7.99 -27.94 17.88
C PRO A 157 8.07 -26.49 17.36
N TYR A 158 7.36 -26.17 16.28
CA TYR A 158 7.31 -24.84 15.69
C TYR A 158 5.89 -24.37 15.49
N ILE A 159 5.68 -23.06 15.64
CA ILE A 159 4.37 -22.42 15.55
C ILE A 159 4.47 -21.26 14.55
N ALA A 160 3.71 -21.35 13.46
CA ALA A 160 3.48 -20.22 12.55
C ALA A 160 2.28 -19.41 13.03
N THR A 161 2.40 -18.09 13.12
CA THR A 161 1.29 -17.21 13.55
C THR A 161 0.86 -16.27 12.44
N PHE A 162 -0.44 -16.23 12.14
CA PHE A 162 -1.06 -15.31 11.20
C PHE A 162 -2.24 -14.55 11.84
N ASP A 163 -2.33 -13.26 11.55
CA ASP A 163 -3.57 -12.51 11.73
C ASP A 163 -4.61 -12.96 10.69
N ALA A 164 -5.90 -12.81 11.01
CA ALA A 164 -7.02 -13.20 10.14
C ALA A 164 -7.00 -12.60 8.72
N ASP A 165 -6.27 -11.51 8.49
CA ASP A 165 -6.12 -10.83 7.20
C ASP A 165 -4.75 -11.03 6.54
N MET A 166 -3.88 -11.89 7.07
CA MET A 166 -2.53 -12.11 6.51
C MET A 166 -2.48 -13.41 5.74
N ILE A 167 -2.62 -13.32 4.41
CA ILE A 167 -2.66 -14.47 3.50
C ILE A 167 -1.22 -14.92 3.22
N PRO A 168 -0.80 -16.12 3.64
CA PRO A 168 0.53 -16.63 3.30
C PRO A 168 0.63 -17.04 1.83
N LYS A 169 1.82 -16.88 1.27
CA LYS A 169 2.23 -17.48 -0.01
C LYS A 169 2.52 -18.96 0.19
N HIS A 170 2.51 -19.73 -0.90
CA HIS A 170 2.76 -21.17 -0.84
C HIS A 170 4.12 -21.51 -0.20
N ASP A 171 5.14 -20.67 -0.43
CA ASP A 171 6.51 -20.93 0.00
C ASP A 171 6.79 -20.54 1.47
N PHE A 172 5.83 -20.00 2.22
CA PHE A 172 6.06 -19.45 3.56
C PHE A 172 6.79 -20.40 4.52
N LEU A 173 6.32 -21.65 4.66
CA LEU A 173 6.92 -22.62 5.59
C LEU A 173 8.29 -23.10 5.11
N MET A 174 8.43 -23.40 3.81
CA MET A 174 9.70 -23.79 3.20
C MET A 174 10.78 -22.73 3.35
N GLU A 175 10.38 -21.46 3.38
CA GLU A 175 11.26 -20.30 3.48
C GLU A 175 11.59 -19.89 4.92
N THR A 176 10.90 -20.44 5.92
CA THR A 176 11.06 -20.03 7.32
C THR A 176 11.52 -21.16 8.24
N VAL A 177 10.98 -22.37 8.07
CA VAL A 177 11.27 -23.52 8.95
C VAL A 177 12.72 -24.00 8.78
N ALA A 178 13.29 -23.86 7.59
CA ALA A 178 14.66 -24.27 7.29
C ALA A 178 15.71 -23.65 8.23
N TYR A 179 15.47 -22.44 8.73
CA TYR A 179 16.36 -21.77 9.68
C TYR A 179 16.46 -22.46 11.04
N PHE A 180 15.42 -23.18 11.48
CA PHE A 180 15.46 -23.85 12.78
C PHE A 180 16.18 -25.19 12.72
N VAL A 181 16.12 -25.87 11.57
CA VAL A 181 16.74 -27.20 11.37
C VAL A 181 18.25 -27.09 11.18
N ALA A 182 18.71 -26.07 10.45
CA ALA A 182 20.11 -25.99 10.02
C ALA A 182 21.12 -25.42 11.06
N GLN A 183 20.67 -24.94 12.22
CA GLN A 183 21.48 -24.07 13.10
C GLN A 183 22.40 -24.76 14.12
N GLY A 184 22.55 -26.09 14.10
CA GLY A 184 23.43 -26.80 15.02
C GLY A 184 23.13 -26.47 16.49
N ASP A 185 24.11 -25.92 17.22
CA ASP A 185 23.97 -25.55 18.64
C ASP A 185 23.23 -24.22 18.91
N GLN A 186 23.00 -23.39 17.88
CA GLN A 186 22.38 -22.08 18.06
C GLN A 186 20.84 -22.18 18.14
N LYS A 187 20.27 -21.86 19.31
CA LYS A 187 18.81 -21.86 19.52
C LYS A 187 18.14 -20.66 18.83
N ILE A 188 17.44 -20.90 17.71
CA ILE A 188 16.58 -19.89 17.08
C ILE A 188 15.26 -19.79 17.86
N GLY A 189 14.90 -18.57 18.26
CA GLY A 189 13.64 -18.27 18.95
C GLY A 189 12.51 -18.04 17.96
N PHE A 190 12.73 -17.19 16.96
CA PHE A 190 11.75 -16.96 15.89
C PHE A 190 12.39 -16.46 14.59
N VAL A 191 11.68 -16.66 13.48
CA VAL A 191 11.97 -16.10 12.15
C VAL A 191 10.81 -15.21 11.73
N GLN A 192 11.07 -13.91 11.64
CA GLN A 192 10.10 -12.88 11.24
C GLN A 192 10.24 -12.57 9.75
N THR A 193 9.13 -12.61 9.03
CA THR A 193 9.05 -12.12 7.64
C THR A 193 8.42 -10.72 7.62
N PRO A 194 8.52 -9.95 6.53
CA PRO A 194 7.86 -8.66 6.41
C PRO A 194 6.33 -8.80 6.51
N GLN A 195 5.68 -7.84 7.17
CA GLN A 195 4.24 -7.62 6.97
C GLN A 195 4.07 -6.74 5.74
N ASN A 196 3.59 -7.36 4.68
CA ASN A 196 3.33 -6.73 3.40
C ASN A 196 1.83 -6.56 3.20
N PHE A 197 1.41 -5.59 2.38
CA PHE A 197 0.00 -5.31 2.16
C PHE A 197 -0.33 -5.32 0.68
N TYR A 198 -1.46 -5.94 0.32
CA TYR A 198 -1.89 -6.04 -1.07
C TYR A 198 -2.68 -4.81 -1.54
N ASN A 199 -3.27 -4.05 -0.60
CA ASN A 199 -3.93 -2.77 -0.87
C ASN A 199 -2.98 -1.59 -0.56
N PRO A 200 -3.10 -0.47 -1.29
CA PRO A 200 -2.34 0.73 -0.97
C PRO A 200 -2.74 1.25 0.41
N ASP A 201 -1.76 1.69 1.20
CA ASP A 201 -2.05 2.36 2.46
C ASP A 201 -2.70 3.74 2.22
N LEU A 202 -3.20 4.36 3.29
CA LEU A 202 -3.85 5.67 3.17
C LEU A 202 -2.94 6.76 2.65
N PHE A 203 -1.63 6.70 2.87
CA PHE A 203 -0.71 7.72 2.37
C PHE A 203 -0.56 7.60 0.86
N GLN A 204 -0.38 6.38 0.37
CA GLN A 204 -0.40 6.05 -1.04
C GLN A 204 -1.75 6.43 -1.67
N PHE A 205 -2.86 6.06 -1.05
CA PHE A 205 -4.21 6.23 -1.61
C PHE A 205 -4.71 7.68 -1.56
N ASN A 206 -4.72 8.31 -0.39
CA ASN A 206 -5.27 9.66 -0.21
C ASN A 206 -4.39 10.73 -0.86
N LEU A 207 -3.09 10.51 -1.04
CA LEU A 207 -2.19 11.47 -1.69
C LEU A 207 -1.92 11.16 -3.17
N PHE A 208 -2.73 10.28 -3.79
CA PHE A 208 -2.59 9.87 -5.19
C PHE A 208 -1.18 9.35 -5.55
N SER A 209 -0.50 8.74 -4.59
CA SER A 209 0.91 8.36 -4.66
C SER A 209 1.12 6.84 -4.77
N GLN A 210 0.09 6.07 -5.13
CA GLN A 210 0.15 4.60 -5.21
C GLN A 210 1.24 4.07 -6.13
N ASN A 211 1.62 4.81 -7.17
CA ASN A 211 2.67 4.41 -8.12
C ASN A 211 4.00 5.13 -7.87
N ARG A 212 4.11 5.92 -6.80
CA ARG A 212 5.24 6.82 -6.57
C ARG A 212 5.98 6.54 -5.27
N ILE A 213 5.30 6.00 -4.26
CA ILE A 213 5.89 5.75 -2.94
C ILE A 213 5.61 4.32 -2.47
N PRO A 214 6.54 3.70 -1.73
CA PRO A 214 6.30 2.43 -1.08
C PRO A 214 5.36 2.58 0.11
N ASN A 215 4.84 1.44 0.57
CA ASN A 215 4.04 1.40 1.78
C ASN A 215 4.85 1.97 2.96
N GLU A 216 4.18 2.70 3.85
CA GLU A 216 4.80 3.33 5.01
C GLU A 216 5.62 2.31 5.84
N GLN A 217 5.10 1.10 6.00
CA GLN A 217 5.67 0.06 6.86
C GLN A 217 6.83 -0.71 6.21
N ASP A 218 7.03 -0.61 4.89
CA ASP A 218 8.11 -1.31 4.19
C ASP A 218 9.48 -0.91 4.74
N TYR A 219 9.67 0.36 5.09
CA TYR A 219 10.91 0.84 5.68
C TYR A 219 11.24 0.13 7.00
N PHE A 220 10.23 -0.17 7.82
CA PHE A 220 10.45 -0.90 9.06
C PHE A 220 10.76 -2.37 8.81
N TYR A 221 9.94 -3.07 8.02
CA TYR A 221 10.07 -4.51 7.86
C TYR A 221 11.19 -4.95 6.91
N LYS A 222 11.41 -4.23 5.80
CA LYS A 222 12.37 -4.63 4.75
C LYS A 222 13.78 -4.10 5.02
N ASP A 223 13.91 -2.99 5.73
CA ASP A 223 15.20 -2.38 6.07
C ASP A 223 15.52 -2.45 7.57
N ILE A 224 14.74 -1.78 8.44
CA ILE A 224 15.08 -1.66 9.87
C ILE A 224 15.20 -3.04 10.54
N GLN A 225 14.22 -3.92 10.37
CA GLN A 225 14.21 -5.24 11.03
C GLN A 225 15.39 -6.12 10.63
N VAL A 226 15.71 -6.16 9.34
CA VAL A 226 16.84 -6.95 8.81
C VAL A 226 18.16 -6.44 9.36
N THR A 227 18.33 -5.13 9.50
CA THR A 227 19.57 -4.55 10.08
C THR A 227 19.74 -4.91 11.56
N ARG A 228 18.65 -5.26 12.26
CA ARG A 228 18.64 -5.64 13.68
C ARG A 228 18.97 -7.10 13.92
N ASN A 229 19.16 -7.89 12.85
CA ASN A 229 19.80 -9.19 12.94
C ASN A 229 21.15 -9.05 13.66
N LYS A 230 22.02 -8.12 13.25
CA LYS A 230 23.35 -7.93 13.85
C LYS A 230 23.35 -7.78 15.37
N SER A 231 22.36 -7.08 15.92
CA SER A 231 22.24 -6.80 17.35
C SER A 231 21.41 -7.82 18.11
N ASN A 232 20.88 -8.85 17.43
CA ASN A 232 19.85 -9.75 17.96
C ASN A 232 18.72 -9.00 18.66
N SER A 233 18.20 -7.96 18.00
CA SER A 233 17.13 -7.10 18.53
C SER A 233 15.96 -7.02 17.56
N VAL A 234 15.72 -8.10 16.82
CA VAL A 234 14.58 -8.21 15.90
C VAL A 234 13.28 -8.09 16.70
N ILE A 235 12.29 -7.38 16.16
CA ILE A 235 10.97 -7.31 16.78
C ILE A 235 10.09 -8.42 16.22
N TYR A 236 9.45 -9.18 17.10
CA TYR A 236 8.30 -9.99 16.73
C TYR A 236 7.10 -9.05 16.50
N GLY A 237 6.57 -9.03 15.28
CA GLY A 237 5.48 -8.16 14.83
C GLY A 237 4.09 -8.76 14.96
N GLY A 238 3.95 -9.93 15.60
CA GLY A 238 2.65 -10.53 15.93
C GLY A 238 2.01 -11.37 14.82
N SER A 239 2.53 -11.34 13.60
CA SER A 239 2.09 -12.14 12.45
C SER A 239 3.25 -12.40 11.50
N ASN A 240 3.07 -13.34 10.57
CA ASN A 240 4.02 -13.69 9.52
C ASN A 240 5.36 -14.14 10.13
N THR A 241 5.27 -15.00 11.14
CA THR A 241 6.41 -15.43 11.96
C THR A 241 6.28 -16.92 12.26
N VAL A 242 7.40 -17.63 12.20
CA VAL A 242 7.53 -18.96 12.82
C VAL A 242 8.31 -18.82 14.12
N ILE A 243 7.82 -19.43 15.19
CA ILE A 243 8.37 -19.34 16.54
C ILE A 243 8.66 -20.75 17.05
N ALA A 244 9.80 -20.96 17.69
CA ALA A 244 10.10 -22.21 18.38
C ALA A 244 9.21 -22.33 19.63
N ARG A 245 8.50 -23.45 19.76
CA ARG A 245 7.64 -23.74 20.91
C ARG A 245 8.40 -23.66 22.22
N CYS A 246 9.59 -24.27 22.28
CA CYS A 246 10.45 -24.24 23.47
C CYS A 246 10.81 -22.81 23.90
N ALA A 247 10.97 -21.87 22.94
CA ALA A 247 11.24 -20.48 23.24
C ALA A 247 10.03 -19.78 23.87
N LEU A 248 8.81 -20.11 23.43
CA LEU A 248 7.57 -19.63 24.05
C LEU A 248 7.38 -20.22 25.45
N GLU A 249 7.58 -21.51 25.63
CA GLU A 249 7.46 -22.19 26.92
C GLU A 249 8.46 -21.62 27.94
N ASP A 250 9.71 -21.38 27.53
CA ASP A 250 10.76 -20.77 28.37
C ASP A 250 10.41 -19.38 28.91
N VAL A 251 9.55 -18.64 28.20
CA VAL A 251 9.08 -17.30 28.60
C VAL A 251 7.67 -17.31 29.21
N GLY A 252 7.04 -18.48 29.34
CA GLY A 252 5.70 -18.64 29.90
C GLY A 252 4.56 -18.34 28.91
N GLY A 253 4.81 -18.56 27.62
CA GLY A 253 3.88 -18.33 26.52
C GLY A 253 3.89 -16.88 25.99
N PHE A 254 2.87 -16.53 25.21
CA PHE A 254 2.63 -15.17 24.74
C PHE A 254 2.30 -14.22 25.90
N PHE A 255 2.92 -13.03 25.91
CA PHE A 255 2.85 -12.12 27.05
C PHE A 255 1.51 -11.37 27.16
N THR A 256 0.66 -11.77 28.11
CA THR A 256 -0.71 -11.24 28.26
C THR A 256 -0.85 -9.90 28.98
N LYS A 257 0.24 -9.38 29.59
CA LYS A 257 0.19 -8.16 30.42
C LYS A 257 0.46 -6.87 29.62
N SER A 258 0.52 -6.93 28.29
CA SER A 258 0.68 -5.76 27.40
C SER A 258 -0.34 -5.77 26.27
N ILE A 259 -0.63 -4.59 25.71
CA ILE A 259 -1.49 -4.45 24.51
C ILE A 259 -0.69 -4.74 23.23
N THR A 260 0.64 -4.69 23.30
CA THR A 260 1.57 -5.17 22.27
C THR A 260 2.28 -6.39 22.83
N GLU A 261 1.54 -7.51 22.91
CA GLU A 261 2.01 -8.79 23.41
C GLU A 261 3.19 -9.32 22.60
N ASP A 262 3.16 -9.07 21.30
CA ASP A 262 4.13 -9.47 20.30
C ASP A 262 5.52 -8.89 20.60
N PHE A 263 5.60 -7.57 20.72
CA PHE A 263 6.81 -6.85 21.06
C PHE A 263 7.38 -7.31 22.40
N ALA A 264 6.52 -7.52 23.40
CA ALA A 264 6.92 -8.01 24.71
C ALA A 264 7.48 -9.44 24.65
N THR A 265 6.77 -10.36 23.98
CA THR A 265 7.15 -11.76 23.83
C THR A 265 8.49 -11.90 23.13
N GLY A 266 8.71 -11.15 22.04
CA GLY A 266 9.98 -11.16 21.32
C GLY A 266 11.16 -10.71 22.18
N ILE A 267 10.99 -9.66 23.00
CA ILE A 267 12.03 -9.21 23.95
C ILE A 267 12.32 -10.29 25.00
N LEU A 268 11.29 -10.95 25.52
CA LEU A 268 11.45 -12.00 26.54
C LEU A 268 12.20 -13.22 25.97
N ILE A 269 11.90 -13.61 24.73
CA ILE A 269 12.61 -14.69 24.04
C ILE A 269 14.10 -14.35 23.90
N GLN A 270 14.42 -13.13 23.47
CA GLN A 270 15.83 -12.71 23.34
C GLN A 270 16.56 -12.62 24.68
N LYS A 271 15.87 -12.25 25.77
CA LYS A 271 16.46 -12.26 27.12
C LYS A 271 16.79 -13.67 27.61
N LYS A 272 16.14 -14.70 27.08
CA LYS A 272 16.48 -16.10 27.34
C LYS A 272 17.67 -16.57 26.50
N GLY A 273 18.28 -15.70 25.69
CA GLY A 273 19.47 -15.99 24.91
C GLY A 273 19.19 -16.55 23.51
N TYR A 274 17.92 -16.66 23.12
CA TYR A 274 17.55 -17.12 21.79
C TYR A 274 17.97 -16.13 20.70
N ARG A 275 18.37 -16.68 19.55
CA ARG A 275 18.62 -15.92 18.33
C ARG A 275 17.32 -15.67 17.59
N CYS A 276 17.03 -14.42 17.27
CA CYS A 276 15.86 -14.05 16.48
C CYS A 276 16.32 -13.45 15.16
N ILE A 277 15.67 -13.87 14.07
CA ILE A 277 16.07 -13.55 12.70
C ILE A 277 14.91 -12.84 12.00
N ALA A 278 15.21 -11.77 11.27
CA ALA A 278 14.33 -11.17 10.29
C ALA A 278 14.87 -11.43 8.88
N ILE A 279 14.00 -11.89 7.98
CA ILE A 279 14.33 -12.09 6.56
C ILE A 279 13.62 -11.07 5.69
N ASN A 280 14.21 -10.70 4.56
CA ASN A 280 13.65 -9.74 3.61
C ASN A 280 12.92 -10.41 2.43
N ARG A 281 12.09 -11.41 2.72
CA ARG A 281 11.27 -12.12 1.72
C ARG A 281 9.80 -11.91 2.05
N VAL A 282 9.04 -11.34 1.12
CA VAL A 282 7.58 -11.20 1.27
C VAL A 282 6.95 -12.58 1.11
N LEU A 283 6.46 -13.14 2.21
CA LEU A 283 5.90 -14.49 2.26
C LEU A 283 4.44 -14.51 2.72
N ALA A 284 3.89 -13.36 3.09
CA ALA A 284 2.47 -13.19 3.38
C ALA A 284 2.07 -11.74 3.12
N SER A 285 0.85 -11.53 2.64
CA SER A 285 0.30 -10.20 2.36
C SER A 285 -1.08 -10.04 2.97
N GLY A 286 -1.34 -8.89 3.60
CA GLY A 286 -2.64 -8.61 4.20
C GLY A 286 -3.23 -7.25 3.85
N LEU A 287 -4.17 -6.80 4.69
CA LEU A 287 -4.87 -5.53 4.52
C LEU A 287 -4.31 -4.43 5.41
N SER A 288 -3.98 -3.30 4.78
CA SER A 288 -3.68 -2.06 5.49
C SER A 288 -4.97 -1.32 5.87
N ALA A 289 -4.89 -0.43 6.86
CA ALA A 289 -6.05 0.34 7.30
C ALA A 289 -6.65 1.17 6.14
N THR A 290 -7.96 1.05 5.91
CA THR A 290 -8.67 1.68 4.78
C THR A 290 -9.34 3.01 5.15
N ASP A 291 -9.35 3.38 6.44
CA ASP A 291 -9.89 4.63 6.94
C ASP A 291 -9.00 5.28 8.02
N LEU A 292 -9.12 6.61 8.14
CA LEU A 292 -8.27 7.43 9.00
C LEU A 292 -8.40 7.07 10.49
N LYS A 293 -9.62 6.76 10.95
CA LYS A 293 -9.89 6.46 12.36
C LYS A 293 -9.25 5.14 12.75
N SER A 294 -9.35 4.13 11.89
CA SER A 294 -8.68 2.83 12.09
C SER A 294 -7.16 2.98 12.09
N LEU A 295 -6.60 3.77 11.16
CA LEU A 295 -5.16 4.07 11.15
C LEU A 295 -4.71 4.74 12.46
N ILE A 296 -5.40 5.80 12.91
CA ILE A 296 -5.06 6.51 14.15
C ILE A 296 -5.12 5.56 15.34
N ASN A 297 -6.20 4.77 15.49
CA ASN A 297 -6.36 3.83 16.61
C ASN A 297 -5.28 2.76 16.61
N GLN A 298 -4.88 2.26 15.45
CA GLN A 298 -3.77 1.32 15.31
C GLN A 298 -2.46 1.95 15.80
N ARG A 299 -2.13 3.17 15.38
CA ARG A 299 -0.89 3.86 15.77
C ARG A 299 -0.88 4.29 17.24
N ILE A 300 -2.01 4.69 17.81
CA ILE A 300 -2.15 4.92 19.26
C ILE A 300 -1.81 3.65 20.03
N ARG A 301 -2.34 2.50 19.58
CA ARG A 301 -2.11 1.22 20.23
C ARG A 301 -0.63 0.83 20.20
N TRP A 302 -0.01 0.92 19.03
CA TRP A 302 1.40 0.59 18.86
C TRP A 302 2.31 1.48 19.69
N GLY A 303 2.12 2.80 19.64
CA GLY A 303 2.97 3.72 20.40
C GLY A 303 2.81 3.60 21.90
N ARG A 304 1.58 3.49 22.40
CA ARG A 304 1.35 3.29 23.83
C ARG A 304 1.83 1.92 24.30
N GLY A 305 1.59 0.88 23.50
CA GLY A 305 2.05 -0.47 23.78
C GLY A 305 3.57 -0.57 23.83
N CYS A 306 4.29 0.05 22.89
CA CYS A 306 5.75 0.08 22.87
C CYS A 306 6.33 0.73 24.15
N ILE A 307 5.83 1.91 24.54
CA ILE A 307 6.26 2.62 25.75
C ILE A 307 5.94 1.82 27.02
N SER A 308 4.70 1.31 27.14
CA SER A 308 4.29 0.45 28.25
C SER A 308 5.16 -0.81 28.36
N THR A 309 5.37 -1.49 27.24
CA THR A 309 6.16 -2.73 27.17
C THR A 309 7.59 -2.47 27.62
N GLY A 310 8.22 -1.41 27.12
CA GLY A 310 9.58 -1.04 27.52
C GLY A 310 9.77 -0.91 29.03
N ARG A 311 8.76 -0.37 29.72
CA ARG A 311 8.73 -0.28 31.20
C ARG A 311 8.48 -1.64 31.86
N LYS A 312 7.45 -2.37 31.42
CA LYS A 312 7.04 -3.66 32.01
C LYS A 312 8.11 -4.74 31.88
N VAL A 313 8.86 -4.74 30.79
CA VAL A 313 9.98 -5.65 30.59
C VAL A 313 11.32 -5.04 31.03
N HIS A 314 11.34 -3.86 31.66
CA HIS A 314 12.54 -3.26 32.24
C HIS A 314 13.75 -3.22 31.28
N ILE A 315 13.58 -2.72 30.05
CA ILE A 315 14.62 -2.76 29.00
C ILE A 315 15.95 -2.15 29.47
N ILE A 316 15.88 -0.97 30.10
CA ILE A 316 17.07 -0.21 30.56
C ILE A 316 17.84 -1.01 31.63
N CYS A 317 17.12 -1.51 32.64
CA CYS A 317 17.71 -2.16 33.80
C CYS A 317 18.00 -3.66 33.61
N SER A 318 17.59 -4.26 32.50
CA SER A 318 17.76 -5.70 32.28
C SER A 318 19.23 -6.06 32.12
N ARG A 319 19.71 -7.06 32.88
CA ARG A 319 21.07 -7.64 32.71
C ARG A 319 21.15 -8.67 31.58
N HIS A 320 20.00 -9.12 31.07
CA HIS A 320 19.88 -10.15 30.03
C HIS A 320 19.80 -9.57 28.61
N LEU A 321 19.94 -8.25 28.47
CA LEU A 321 20.03 -7.59 27.17
C LEU A 321 21.41 -6.94 27.05
N SER A 322 22.06 -7.16 25.91
CA SER A 322 23.30 -6.48 25.56
C SER A 322 23.07 -4.98 25.40
N PHE A 323 24.14 -4.19 25.45
CA PHE A 323 24.06 -2.75 25.22
C PHE A 323 23.46 -2.42 23.84
N SER A 324 23.84 -3.18 22.80
CA SER A 324 23.31 -2.98 21.44
C SER A 324 21.82 -3.28 21.35
N GLN A 325 21.32 -4.33 22.03
CA GLN A 325 19.89 -4.62 22.12
C GLN A 325 19.14 -3.48 22.83
N LYS A 326 19.66 -3.01 23.97
CA LYS A 326 19.06 -1.90 24.72
C LYS A 326 18.96 -0.64 23.88
N ALA A 327 20.04 -0.24 23.21
CA ALA A 327 20.05 0.92 22.34
C ALA A 327 19.00 0.79 21.22
N ASN A 328 18.96 -0.36 20.55
CA ASN A 328 17.98 -0.66 19.52
C ASN A 328 16.53 -0.58 20.00
N TYR A 329 16.23 -1.11 21.18
CA TYR A 329 14.88 -1.06 21.73
C TYR A 329 14.50 0.32 22.24
N LEU A 330 15.46 1.07 22.80
CA LEU A 330 15.24 2.47 23.17
C LEU A 330 14.97 3.33 21.94
N ALA A 331 15.67 3.12 20.83
CA ALA A 331 15.37 3.79 19.56
C ALA A 331 13.92 3.50 19.10
N SER A 332 13.46 2.25 19.21
CA SER A 332 12.06 1.90 18.91
C SER A 332 11.05 2.60 19.83
N ILE A 333 11.40 2.87 21.08
CA ILE A 333 10.56 3.62 22.02
C ILE A 333 10.58 5.12 21.69
N TRP A 334 11.76 5.68 21.42
CA TRP A 334 11.95 7.09 21.07
C TRP A 334 11.23 7.50 19.78
N TYR A 335 11.18 6.61 18.80
CA TYR A 335 10.39 6.81 17.58
C TYR A 335 8.94 7.20 17.89
N TRP A 336 8.31 6.60 18.92
CA TRP A 336 6.92 6.90 19.28
C TRP A 336 6.73 8.25 19.97
N TYR A 337 7.81 8.96 20.32
CA TYR A 337 7.80 10.36 20.73
C TYR A 337 7.87 11.34 19.55
N ALA A 338 7.88 10.84 18.30
CA ALA A 338 7.79 11.65 17.09
C ALA A 338 6.68 12.72 17.12
N PRO A 339 5.48 12.51 17.71
CA PRO A 339 4.46 13.55 17.78
C PRO A 339 4.91 14.81 18.53
N ILE A 340 5.66 14.64 19.62
CA ILE A 340 6.22 15.75 20.41
C ILE A 340 7.34 16.45 19.63
N LYS A 341 8.26 15.66 19.07
CA LYS A 341 9.34 16.14 18.19
C LYS A 341 8.77 16.99 17.05
N ARG A 342 7.74 16.48 16.37
CA ARG A 342 7.14 17.15 15.21
C ARG A 342 6.44 18.45 15.59
N LEU A 343 5.71 18.46 16.71
CA LEU A 343 5.10 19.69 17.24
C LEU A 343 6.17 20.75 17.51
N ILE A 344 7.27 20.39 18.17
CA ILE A 344 8.37 21.32 18.49
C ILE A 344 9.02 21.86 17.21
N TYR A 345 9.28 21.01 16.21
CA TYR A 345 9.85 21.47 14.92
C TYR A 345 8.92 22.40 14.13
N ILE A 346 7.59 22.20 14.22
CA ILE A 346 6.63 23.11 13.57
C ILE A 346 6.52 24.42 14.34
N LEU A 347 6.43 24.37 15.67
CA LEU A 347 6.26 25.55 16.51
C LEU A 347 7.53 26.42 16.60
N SER A 348 8.72 25.84 16.56
CA SER A 348 9.98 26.59 16.75
C SER A 348 10.12 27.82 15.83
N PRO A 349 9.96 27.71 14.49
CA PRO A 349 10.00 28.89 13.62
C PRO A 349 8.77 29.80 13.78
N ILE A 350 7.60 29.27 14.12
CA ILE A 350 6.38 30.06 14.38
C ILE A 350 6.52 30.93 15.63
N LEU A 351 7.08 30.38 16.71
CA LEU A 351 7.33 31.08 17.97
C LEU A 351 8.16 32.34 17.76
N PHE A 352 9.20 32.26 16.93
CA PHE A 352 9.98 33.43 16.56
C PHE A 352 9.20 34.37 15.62
N ALA A 353 8.71 33.85 14.49
CA ALA A 353 8.17 34.69 13.42
C ALA A 353 6.84 35.38 13.79
N VAL A 354 6.02 34.77 14.64
CA VAL A 354 4.70 35.31 15.02
C VAL A 354 4.75 35.97 16.39
N PHE A 355 5.43 35.36 17.36
CA PHE A 355 5.40 35.78 18.76
C PHE A 355 6.71 36.44 19.23
N ASN A 356 7.70 36.60 18.35
CA ASN A 356 9.01 37.16 18.65
C ASN A 356 9.75 36.45 19.81
N VAL A 357 9.48 35.15 20.01
CA VAL A 357 10.13 34.32 21.02
C VAL A 357 11.41 33.72 20.43
N MET A 358 12.56 34.08 21.00
CA MET A 358 13.85 33.55 20.55
C MET A 358 14.03 32.10 20.98
N VAL A 359 14.01 31.16 20.02
CA VAL A 359 14.21 29.72 20.29
C VAL A 359 15.69 29.31 20.14
N VAL A 360 16.39 29.88 19.16
CA VAL A 360 17.81 29.63 18.88
C VAL A 360 18.51 30.97 18.71
N LYS A 361 19.54 31.23 19.52
CA LYS A 361 20.37 32.43 19.43
C LYS A 361 21.57 32.18 18.52
N CYS A 362 21.53 32.66 17.29
CA CYS A 362 22.63 32.49 16.34
C CYS A 362 22.62 33.55 15.24
N THR A 363 23.75 33.70 14.55
CA THR A 363 23.84 34.46 13.29
C THR A 363 23.69 33.55 12.07
N LEU A 364 23.35 34.11 10.90
CA LEU A 364 23.27 33.35 9.65
C LEU A 364 24.56 32.60 9.33
N GLY A 365 25.72 33.25 9.50
CA GLY A 365 27.03 32.62 9.24
C GLY A 365 27.29 31.39 10.12
N GLN A 366 26.88 31.43 11.39
CA GLN A 366 26.99 30.28 12.27
C GLN A 366 26.09 29.12 11.81
N VAL A 367 24.85 29.41 11.41
CA VAL A 367 23.94 28.38 10.91
C VAL A 367 24.49 27.72 9.63
N LEU A 368 24.98 28.52 8.68
CA LEU A 368 25.54 27.98 7.44
C LEU A 368 26.80 27.14 7.69
N PHE A 369 27.59 27.44 8.71
CA PHE A 369 28.80 26.67 9.03
C PHE A 369 28.49 25.39 9.81
N PHE A 370 27.64 25.46 10.83
CA PHE A 370 27.41 24.34 11.75
C PHE A 370 26.22 23.46 11.33
N TRP A 371 25.10 24.06 10.97
CA TRP A 371 23.87 23.32 10.68
C TRP A 371 23.85 22.77 9.25
N LEU A 372 24.25 23.55 8.24
CA LEU A 372 24.09 23.14 6.84
C LEU A 372 24.88 21.86 6.47
N PRO A 373 26.17 21.69 6.86
CA PRO A 373 26.90 20.45 6.57
C PRO A 373 26.30 19.23 7.28
N MET A 374 25.86 19.39 8.54
CA MET A 374 25.17 18.34 9.30
C MET A 374 23.84 17.97 8.62
N TYR A 375 23.04 18.96 8.22
CA TYR A 375 21.74 18.75 7.58
C TYR A 375 21.88 18.03 6.24
N ILE A 376 22.77 18.49 5.36
CA ILE A 376 23.02 17.86 4.06
C ILE A 376 23.56 16.42 4.25
N SER A 377 24.55 16.24 5.11
CA SER A 377 25.14 14.91 5.34
C SER A 377 24.14 13.92 5.91
N SER A 378 23.23 14.37 6.78
CA SER A 378 22.18 13.51 7.38
C SER A 378 21.15 13.08 6.34
N ASN A 379 20.68 14.00 5.48
CA ASN A 379 19.72 13.69 4.43
C ASN A 379 20.28 12.71 3.39
N ILE A 380 21.55 12.90 3.00
CA ILE A 380 22.24 11.99 2.07
C ILE A 380 22.45 10.63 2.75
N SER A 381 22.83 10.60 4.04
CA SER A 381 23.02 9.35 4.79
C SER A 381 21.74 8.52 4.82
N LEU A 382 20.60 9.14 5.15
CA LEU A 382 19.31 8.47 5.16
C LEU A 382 18.99 7.85 3.80
N LYS A 383 19.06 8.64 2.72
CA LYS A 383 18.77 8.17 1.36
C LYS A 383 19.69 7.03 0.91
N MET A 384 21.00 7.13 1.20
CA MET A 384 21.99 6.11 0.84
C MET A 384 21.83 4.81 1.63
N MET A 385 21.37 4.90 2.87
CA MET A 385 21.25 3.74 3.76
C MET A 385 19.91 3.03 3.62
N SER A 386 18.81 3.76 3.39
CA SER A 386 17.46 3.21 3.21
C SER A 386 17.18 2.66 1.81
N LYS A 387 18.20 2.46 0.96
CA LYS A 387 18.08 1.98 -0.43
C LYS A 387 16.95 2.64 -1.24
N ASN A 388 16.71 3.95 -1.02
CA ASN A 388 15.61 4.70 -1.65
C ASN A 388 14.18 4.25 -1.31
N ILE A 389 13.96 3.49 -0.23
CA ILE A 389 12.62 3.17 0.33
C ILE A 389 12.05 4.37 1.10
N ARG A 390 12.92 5.16 1.76
CA ARG A 390 12.50 6.29 2.61
C ARG A 390 13.36 7.54 2.40
N ASN A 391 12.75 8.71 2.58
CA ASN A 391 13.45 9.98 2.67
C ASN A 391 12.85 10.88 3.77
N THR A 392 13.53 12.00 4.06
CA THR A 392 13.11 12.96 5.09
C THR A 392 11.77 13.62 4.75
N LYS A 393 11.51 13.91 3.47
CA LYS A 393 10.24 14.52 3.02
C LYS A 393 9.03 13.68 3.43
N TRP A 394 9.02 12.39 3.06
CA TRP A 394 7.91 11.50 3.37
C TRP A 394 7.81 11.16 4.84
N THR A 395 8.95 11.04 5.54
CA THR A 395 8.95 10.93 7.01
C THR A 395 8.28 12.13 7.66
N ASN A 396 8.61 13.35 7.22
CA ASN A 396 7.96 14.56 7.70
C ASN A 396 6.47 14.59 7.40
N ILE A 397 6.02 14.18 6.21
CA ILE A 397 4.58 14.11 5.87
C ILE A 397 3.87 13.13 6.80
N TYR A 398 4.39 11.91 6.97
CA TYR A 398 3.75 10.88 7.80
C TYR A 398 3.66 11.31 9.27
N GLU A 399 4.73 11.86 9.82
CA GLU A 399 4.74 12.39 11.18
C GLU A 399 3.81 13.61 11.32
N THR A 400 3.76 14.52 10.33
CA THR A 400 2.87 15.70 10.37
C THR A 400 1.40 15.31 10.36
N VAL A 401 1.03 14.33 9.55
CA VAL A 401 -0.35 13.83 9.47
C VAL A 401 -0.82 13.29 10.81
N LEU A 402 0.04 12.53 11.51
CA LEU A 402 -0.36 11.76 12.68
C LEU A 402 -0.14 12.50 14.01
N PHE A 403 0.76 13.49 14.09
CA PHE A 403 1.15 14.06 15.37
C PHE A 403 -0.02 14.59 16.22
N PRO A 404 -1.05 15.29 15.70
CA PRO A 404 -2.07 15.89 16.55
C PRO A 404 -2.86 14.82 17.31
N TYR A 405 -3.07 13.67 16.67
CA TYR A 405 -3.89 12.58 17.18
C TYR A 405 -3.11 11.66 18.12
N LEU A 406 -1.79 11.59 17.94
CA LEU A 406 -0.91 10.77 18.77
C LEU A 406 -0.35 11.53 19.98
N LEU A 407 -0.29 12.87 19.94
CA LEU A 407 0.34 13.69 20.98
C LEU A 407 -0.19 13.39 22.39
N VAL A 408 -1.50 13.55 22.61
CA VAL A 408 -2.11 13.35 23.93
C VAL A 408 -2.01 11.88 24.38
N PRO A 409 -2.36 10.88 23.56
CA PRO A 409 -2.23 9.47 23.97
C PRO A 409 -0.81 9.06 24.37
N ILE A 410 0.23 9.55 23.67
CA ILE A 410 1.63 9.25 23.98
C ILE A 410 2.09 9.94 25.27
N LEU A 411 1.68 11.20 25.49
CA LEU A 411 1.97 11.91 26.73
C LEU A 411 1.34 11.20 27.94
N LEU A 412 0.07 10.80 27.85
CA LEU A 412 -0.60 10.06 28.92
C LEU A 412 0.13 8.76 29.27
N GLU A 413 0.58 8.01 28.26
CA GLU A 413 1.33 6.77 28.49
C GLU A 413 2.66 7.03 29.21
N THR A 414 3.35 8.11 28.84
CA THR A 414 4.63 8.51 29.45
C THR A 414 4.48 8.73 30.95
N PHE A 415 3.38 9.36 31.38
CA PHE A 415 3.05 9.57 32.80
C PHE A 415 2.42 8.34 33.49
N GLY A 416 2.39 7.17 32.84
CA GLY A 416 1.93 5.91 33.45
C GLY A 416 0.42 5.73 33.44
N ILE A 417 -0.33 6.62 32.79
CA ILE A 417 -1.77 6.47 32.57
C ILE A 417 -1.94 5.56 31.37
N SER A 418 -1.82 4.24 31.56
CA SER A 418 -1.91 3.26 30.47
C SER A 418 -3.35 2.99 30.03
N MET A 419 -3.56 2.64 28.74
CA MET A 419 -4.88 2.15 28.30
C MET A 419 -5.18 0.85 29.04
N LYS A 420 -6.35 0.76 29.67
CA LYS A 420 -6.80 -0.44 30.37
C LYS A 420 -7.66 -1.36 29.49
N LYS A 421 -8.29 -0.83 28.46
CA LYS A 421 -9.20 -1.57 27.57
C LYS A 421 -8.74 -1.47 26.11
N PHE A 422 -8.69 -2.62 25.46
CA PHE A 422 -8.50 -2.75 24.03
C PHE A 422 -9.86 -2.53 23.33
N LYS A 423 -9.91 -1.60 22.37
CA LYS A 423 -11.05 -1.51 21.45
C LYS A 423 -10.62 -2.17 20.14
N VAL A 424 -11.32 -3.23 19.77
CA VAL A 424 -11.07 -3.97 18.54
C VAL A 424 -11.26 -3.03 17.36
N THR A 425 -10.31 -3.03 16.42
CA THR A 425 -10.46 -2.29 15.16
C THR A 425 -11.40 -3.09 14.26
N THR A 426 -12.50 -2.50 13.83
CA THR A 426 -13.37 -3.13 12.84
C THR A 426 -12.63 -3.16 11.49
N LYS A 427 -12.19 -4.33 11.04
CA LYS A 427 -11.65 -4.52 9.69
C LYS A 427 -12.80 -4.79 8.72
N GLY A 428 -12.82 -4.12 7.57
CA GLY A 428 -13.77 -4.43 6.48
C GLY A 428 -15.11 -3.68 6.46
N GLN A 429 -15.29 -2.60 7.23
CA GLN A 429 -16.48 -1.74 7.10
C GLN A 429 -16.12 -0.36 6.51
N GLU A 430 -16.82 0.04 5.45
CA GLU A 430 -16.77 1.41 4.91
C GLU A 430 -17.41 2.39 5.93
N LEU A 431 -16.59 2.98 6.79
CA LEU A 431 -17.01 4.16 7.53
C LEU A 431 -17.06 5.35 6.56
N LYS A 432 -18.27 5.69 6.10
CA LYS A 432 -18.52 6.96 5.40
C LYS A 432 -18.28 8.11 6.37
N ASN A 433 -17.04 8.55 6.51
CA ASN A 433 -16.72 9.73 7.32
C ASN A 433 -17.45 10.94 6.72
N GLY A 434 -18.33 11.55 7.50
CA GLY A 434 -19.06 12.75 7.13
C GLY A 434 -18.13 13.94 6.90
N THR A 435 -18.58 14.93 6.13
CA THR A 435 -17.83 16.17 5.86
C THR A 435 -17.41 16.87 7.15
N SER A 436 -18.24 16.80 8.20
CA SER A 436 -17.96 17.38 9.53
C SER A 436 -16.78 16.73 10.25
N GLU A 437 -16.63 15.40 10.20
CA GLU A 437 -15.51 14.71 10.84
C GLU A 437 -14.17 15.06 10.18
N LYS A 438 -14.16 15.17 8.84
CA LYS A 438 -12.95 15.58 8.09
C LYS A 438 -12.48 16.98 8.47
N LEU A 439 -13.42 17.91 8.69
CA LEU A 439 -13.10 19.27 9.14
C LEU A 439 -12.45 19.27 10.52
N TRP A 440 -12.91 18.42 11.43
CA TRP A 440 -12.33 18.31 12.78
C TRP A 440 -10.90 17.76 12.75
N TYR A 441 -10.64 16.73 11.94
CA TYR A 441 -9.29 16.21 11.72
C TYR A 441 -8.37 17.25 11.05
N ALA A 442 -8.89 18.08 10.15
CA ALA A 442 -8.09 19.10 9.47
C ALA A 442 -7.73 20.29 10.39
N LEU A 443 -8.55 20.59 11.40
CA LEU A 443 -8.46 21.81 12.21
C LEU A 443 -7.06 22.07 12.83
N PRO A 444 -6.38 21.12 13.50
CA PRO A 444 -5.04 21.37 14.06
C PRO A 444 -4.02 21.76 12.99
N HIS A 445 -4.11 21.15 11.81
CA HIS A 445 -3.23 21.44 10.67
C HIS A 445 -3.53 22.84 10.12
N SER A 446 -4.81 23.18 9.95
CA SER A 446 -5.25 24.49 9.43
C SER A 446 -4.82 25.66 10.32
N ILE A 447 -4.86 25.50 11.65
CA ILE A 447 -4.38 26.52 12.59
C ILE A 447 -2.88 26.76 12.41
N LEU A 448 -2.09 25.68 12.29
CA LEU A 448 -0.65 25.78 12.08
C LEU A 448 -0.28 26.33 10.70
N ILE A 449 -1.09 26.06 9.68
CA ILE A 449 -0.95 26.70 8.35
C ILE A 449 -1.14 28.21 8.48
N LEU A 450 -2.22 28.65 9.13
CA LEU A 450 -2.49 30.08 9.32
C LEU A 450 -1.32 30.78 10.04
N LEU A 451 -0.85 30.21 11.14
CA LEU A 451 0.30 30.74 11.88
C LEU A 451 1.59 30.74 11.04
N SER A 452 1.81 29.70 10.23
CA SER A 452 2.97 29.64 9.33
C SER A 452 2.91 30.71 8.25
N VAL A 453 1.74 30.98 7.67
CA VAL A 453 1.53 32.03 6.66
C VAL A 453 1.76 33.42 7.27
N ILE A 454 1.25 33.68 8.48
CA ILE A 454 1.52 34.93 9.21
C ILE A 454 3.03 35.07 9.46
N GLY A 455 3.69 34.00 9.91
CA GLY A 455 5.13 34.00 10.14
C GLY A 455 5.94 34.27 8.87
N ILE A 456 5.56 33.66 7.73
CA ILE A 456 6.21 33.90 6.43
C ILE A 456 6.05 35.37 6.03
N TRP A 457 4.85 35.94 6.19
CA TRP A 457 4.60 37.34 5.90
C TRP A 457 5.48 38.27 6.75
N HIS A 458 5.56 38.05 8.06
CA HIS A 458 6.45 38.82 8.94
C HIS A 458 7.91 38.70 8.54
N CYS A 459 8.42 37.49 8.26
CA CYS A 459 9.80 37.31 7.82
C CYS A 459 10.11 38.07 6.53
N LEU A 460 9.21 38.05 5.55
CA LEU A 460 9.37 38.83 4.31
C LEU A 460 9.36 40.34 4.60
N GLN A 461 8.39 40.81 5.38
CA GLN A 461 8.26 42.22 5.73
C GLN A 461 9.47 42.75 6.51
N TRP A 462 10.01 42.00 7.47
CA TRP A 462 11.24 42.34 8.19
C TRP A 462 12.47 42.34 7.29
N THR A 463 12.56 41.38 6.35
CA THR A 463 13.68 41.32 5.40
C THR A 463 13.73 42.58 4.55
N PHE A 464 12.59 43.01 3.98
CA PHE A 464 12.53 44.21 3.14
C PHE A 464 12.64 45.52 3.91
N SER A 465 12.12 45.58 5.14
CA SER A 465 12.17 46.82 5.96
C SER A 465 13.53 47.05 6.63
N THR A 466 14.21 45.99 7.07
CA THR A 466 15.49 46.10 7.79
C THR A 466 16.71 45.85 6.91
N GLY A 467 16.53 45.29 5.71
CA GLY A 467 17.62 44.84 4.84
C GLY A 467 18.38 43.61 5.36
N ARG A 468 17.95 43.01 6.47
CA ARG A 468 18.60 41.85 7.08
C ARG A 468 18.13 40.55 6.44
N ILE A 469 19.08 39.68 6.10
CA ILE A 469 18.82 38.37 5.48
C ILE A 469 18.79 37.20 6.49
N ASP A 470 19.00 37.48 7.78
CA ASP A 470 19.05 36.45 8.84
C ASP A 470 17.76 35.61 8.92
N TYR A 471 16.62 36.20 8.53
CA TYR A 471 15.30 35.55 8.54
C TYR A 471 15.15 34.42 7.51
N PHE A 472 16.08 34.29 6.55
CA PHE A 472 16.04 33.26 5.51
C PHE A 472 15.98 31.83 6.08
N VAL A 473 16.70 31.56 7.17
CA VAL A 473 16.70 30.24 7.83
C VAL A 473 15.32 29.91 8.39
N ILE A 474 14.66 30.88 9.00
CA ILE A 474 13.31 30.71 9.55
C ILE A 474 12.30 30.53 8.41
N LEU A 475 12.41 31.35 7.36
CA LEU A 475 11.59 31.23 6.16
C LEU A 475 11.71 29.85 5.52
N PHE A 476 12.93 29.30 5.42
CA PHE A 476 13.18 27.94 4.93
C PHE A 476 12.39 26.89 5.72
N TRP A 477 12.45 26.95 7.06
CA TRP A 477 11.71 26.01 7.92
C TRP A 477 10.20 26.21 7.86
N LEU A 478 9.71 27.46 7.83
CA LEU A 478 8.30 27.76 7.67
C LEU A 478 7.75 27.20 6.35
N LEU A 479 8.48 27.34 5.24
CA LEU A 479 8.07 26.81 3.93
C LEU A 479 8.06 25.28 3.91
N LEU A 480 9.08 24.61 4.47
CA LEU A 480 9.11 23.15 4.57
C LEU A 480 7.98 22.59 5.44
N ASN A 481 7.71 23.23 6.58
CA ASN A 481 6.63 22.85 7.47
C ASN A 481 5.26 23.13 6.84
N LEU A 482 5.10 24.28 6.19
CA LEU A 482 3.88 24.64 5.45
C LEU A 482 3.55 23.60 4.38
N PHE A 483 4.54 23.16 3.60
CA PHE A 483 4.34 22.08 2.63
C PHE A 483 3.80 20.80 3.30
N SER A 484 4.45 20.35 4.37
CA SER A 484 4.03 19.12 5.08
C SER A 484 2.64 19.24 5.69
N LEU A 485 2.28 20.42 6.20
CA LEU A 485 0.97 20.73 6.75
C LEU A 485 -0.11 20.73 5.65
N ILE A 486 0.16 21.34 4.49
CA ILE A 486 -0.76 21.31 3.33
C ILE A 486 -0.98 19.87 2.86
N MET A 487 0.08 19.07 2.73
CA MET A 487 -0.03 17.65 2.40
C MET A 487 -0.86 16.89 3.44
N SER A 488 -0.76 17.28 4.72
CA SER A 488 -1.57 16.67 5.79
C SER A 488 -3.06 17.00 5.65
N VAL A 489 -3.40 18.24 5.26
CA VAL A 489 -4.79 18.61 4.95
C VAL A 489 -5.30 17.80 3.75
N PHE A 490 -4.53 17.65 2.68
CA PHE A 490 -4.91 16.81 1.54
C PHE A 490 -5.14 15.35 1.96
N PHE A 491 -4.25 14.81 2.80
CA PHE A 491 -4.41 13.46 3.33
C PHE A 491 -5.74 13.32 4.10
N VAL A 492 -6.08 14.26 4.98
CA VAL A 492 -7.32 14.26 5.78
C VAL A 492 -8.58 14.43 4.92
N MET A 493 -8.52 15.25 3.87
CA MET A 493 -9.63 15.38 2.91
C MET A 493 -9.97 14.02 2.27
N GLY A 494 -8.95 13.19 2.10
CA GLY A 494 -9.06 11.81 1.62
C GLY A 494 -9.41 11.72 0.14
N ARG A 495 -9.59 10.49 -0.33
CA ARG A 495 -10.05 10.17 -1.69
C ARG A 495 -11.25 9.22 -1.60
N LYS A 496 -12.17 9.28 -2.57
CA LYS A 496 -13.29 8.32 -2.63
C LYS A 496 -12.81 6.98 -3.18
N TRP A 497 -13.19 5.89 -2.51
CA TRP A 497 -13.06 4.53 -3.02
C TRP A 497 -14.12 4.32 -4.11
N VAL A 498 -13.68 3.85 -5.27
CA VAL A 498 -14.58 3.52 -6.40
C VAL A 498 -14.68 2.00 -6.56
N ARG A 499 -13.63 1.27 -6.17
CA ARG A 499 -13.54 -0.19 -6.28
C ARG A 499 -13.76 -0.82 -4.91
N LYS A 500 -14.45 -1.97 -4.90
CA LYS A 500 -14.62 -2.81 -3.70
C LYS A 500 -13.42 -3.73 -3.46
N THR A 501 -12.76 -4.17 -4.53
CA THR A 501 -11.63 -5.11 -4.50
C THR A 501 -10.42 -4.49 -5.18
N GLU A 502 -9.23 -4.82 -4.67
CA GLU A 502 -7.97 -4.32 -5.22
C GLU A 502 -7.53 -5.15 -6.42
N ARG A 503 -7.08 -4.46 -7.47
CA ARG A 503 -6.52 -5.07 -8.68
C ARG A 503 -5.01 -5.04 -8.63
N MET A 504 -4.41 -6.13 -9.06
CA MET A 504 -2.95 -6.31 -9.13
C MET A 504 -2.58 -6.60 -10.57
N GLU A 505 -1.43 -6.09 -11.03
CA GLU A 505 -0.94 -6.46 -12.35
C GLU A 505 -0.55 -7.94 -12.34
N ALA A 506 -0.98 -8.67 -13.35
CA ALA A 506 -0.89 -10.11 -13.41
C ALA A 506 -0.90 -10.55 -14.85
N VAL A 507 0.20 -11.16 -15.32
CA VAL A 507 0.28 -11.78 -16.64
C VAL A 507 0.14 -13.28 -16.46
N ILE A 508 -1.05 -13.79 -16.78
CA ILE A 508 -1.44 -15.20 -16.68
C ILE A 508 -2.00 -15.58 -18.05
N ASP A 509 -1.58 -16.71 -18.59
CA ASP A 509 -2.15 -17.23 -19.83
C ASP A 509 -3.60 -17.64 -19.57
N CYS A 510 -4.51 -17.23 -20.45
CA CYS A 510 -5.94 -17.43 -20.27
C CYS A 510 -6.63 -17.83 -21.57
N LYS A 511 -7.71 -18.59 -21.42
CA LYS A 511 -8.61 -18.98 -22.51
C LYS A 511 -10.01 -18.46 -22.20
N ILE A 512 -10.58 -17.71 -23.13
CA ILE A 512 -11.96 -17.25 -23.08
C ILE A 512 -12.78 -18.22 -23.91
N GLU A 513 -13.68 -18.95 -23.28
CA GLU A 513 -14.69 -19.76 -23.92
C GLU A 513 -15.95 -18.91 -24.05
N ASP A 514 -16.01 -18.18 -25.16
CA ASP A 514 -17.26 -17.67 -25.69
C ASP A 514 -17.96 -18.87 -26.35
N HIS A 515 -19.29 -19.01 -26.26
CA HIS A 515 -20.08 -20.22 -26.64
C HIS A 515 -19.86 -20.73 -28.10
N LYS A 516 -18.99 -20.08 -28.86
CA LYS A 516 -18.75 -20.21 -30.29
C LYS A 516 -17.27 -20.38 -30.64
N GLU A 517 -16.34 -19.84 -29.85
CA GLU A 517 -14.90 -19.94 -30.10
C GLU A 517 -14.08 -19.84 -28.82
N THR A 518 -12.92 -20.50 -28.81
CA THR A 518 -11.93 -20.36 -27.75
C THR A 518 -10.91 -19.30 -28.16
N ILE A 519 -10.82 -18.23 -27.38
CA ILE A 519 -9.88 -17.12 -27.62
C ILE A 519 -8.75 -17.21 -26.61
N GLU A 520 -7.52 -17.30 -27.10
CA GLU A 520 -6.33 -17.27 -26.24
C GLU A 520 -5.90 -15.82 -25.99
N GLY A 521 -5.49 -15.53 -24.76
CA GLY A 521 -5.03 -14.21 -24.36
C GLY A 521 -4.16 -14.26 -23.11
N LYS A 522 -3.76 -13.08 -22.65
CA LYS A 522 -3.05 -12.93 -21.37
C LYS A 522 -3.72 -11.89 -20.51
N THR A 523 -3.82 -12.17 -19.21
CA THR A 523 -4.31 -11.16 -18.29
C THR A 523 -3.36 -9.98 -18.22
N ALA A 524 -3.88 -8.78 -17.96
CA ALA A 524 -3.11 -7.59 -17.62
C ALA A 524 -3.21 -7.28 -16.12
N ASP A 525 -4.40 -7.45 -15.56
CA ASP A 525 -4.66 -7.32 -14.13
C ASP A 525 -5.73 -8.30 -13.65
N ILE A 526 -5.71 -8.60 -12.35
CA ILE A 526 -6.64 -9.53 -11.70
C ILE A 526 -7.05 -8.99 -10.32
N SER A 527 -8.31 -9.22 -9.93
CA SER A 527 -8.82 -9.09 -8.57
C SER A 527 -9.91 -10.11 -8.29
N GLU A 528 -10.35 -10.19 -7.04
CA GLU A 528 -11.53 -10.96 -6.63
C GLU A 528 -12.82 -10.59 -7.39
N GLY A 529 -12.91 -9.34 -7.89
CA GLY A 529 -14.14 -8.84 -8.53
C GLY A 529 -14.07 -8.76 -10.05
N GLY A 530 -12.93 -9.05 -10.65
CA GLY A 530 -12.77 -8.91 -12.10
C GLY A 530 -11.32 -9.01 -12.54
N LEU A 531 -11.15 -9.23 -13.83
CA LEU A 531 -9.83 -9.31 -14.46
C LEU A 531 -9.82 -8.48 -15.74
N SER A 532 -8.66 -8.33 -16.35
CA SER A 532 -8.58 -7.82 -17.71
C SER A 532 -7.63 -8.64 -18.54
N ILE A 533 -7.94 -8.79 -19.83
CA ILE A 533 -7.22 -9.60 -20.80
C ILE A 533 -6.81 -8.70 -21.97
N ILE A 534 -5.57 -8.84 -22.41
CA ILE A 534 -5.08 -8.20 -23.63
C ILE A 534 -5.17 -9.23 -24.76
N LEU A 535 -5.85 -8.84 -25.83
CA LEU A 535 -5.93 -9.58 -27.09
C LEU A 535 -5.24 -8.77 -28.19
N GLU A 536 -4.56 -9.45 -29.12
CA GLU A 536 -3.84 -8.78 -30.21
C GLU A 536 -4.80 -8.06 -31.17
N GLN A 537 -5.97 -8.65 -31.42
CA GLN A 537 -6.98 -8.16 -32.35
C GLN A 537 -8.32 -7.92 -31.64
N PRO A 538 -9.17 -7.00 -32.14
CA PRO A 538 -10.48 -6.75 -31.56
C PRO A 538 -11.41 -7.91 -31.89
N LYS A 539 -11.89 -8.60 -30.85
CA LYS A 539 -12.86 -9.70 -30.92
C LYS A 539 -14.28 -9.25 -30.56
N ASP A 540 -15.26 -9.85 -31.23
CA ASP A 540 -16.69 -9.65 -30.98
C ASP A 540 -17.17 -10.55 -29.83
N ILE A 541 -16.76 -10.21 -28.61
CA ILE A 541 -17.24 -10.86 -27.39
C ILE A 541 -18.50 -10.14 -26.94
N ASN A 542 -19.64 -10.84 -26.95
CA ASN A 542 -20.93 -10.24 -26.62
C ASN A 542 -20.96 -9.74 -25.16
N ASP A 543 -21.26 -8.47 -24.96
CA ASP A 543 -21.32 -7.85 -23.63
C ASP A 543 -22.58 -8.19 -22.83
N GLU A 544 -23.58 -8.82 -23.45
CA GLU A 544 -24.80 -9.30 -22.79
C GLU A 544 -24.67 -10.76 -22.31
N GLU A 545 -23.69 -11.50 -22.81
CA GLU A 545 -23.46 -12.91 -22.48
C GLU A 545 -22.35 -13.05 -21.43
N LYS A 546 -22.40 -14.16 -20.69
CA LYS A 546 -21.36 -14.54 -19.76
C LYS A 546 -20.44 -15.52 -20.45
N VAL A 547 -19.13 -15.32 -20.30
CA VAL A 547 -18.11 -16.18 -20.87
C VAL A 547 -17.36 -16.89 -19.77
N GLU A 548 -16.94 -18.13 -20.04
CA GLU A 548 -16.04 -18.85 -19.15
C GLU A 548 -14.59 -18.44 -19.45
N ILE A 549 -13.84 -18.11 -18.42
CA ILE A 549 -12.44 -17.72 -18.55
C ILE A 549 -11.62 -18.68 -17.71
N THR A 550 -10.83 -19.51 -18.40
CA THR A 550 -9.89 -20.43 -17.77
C THR A 550 -8.51 -19.77 -17.69
N LEU A 551 -7.99 -19.66 -16.48
CA LEU A 551 -6.69 -19.10 -16.14
C LEU A 551 -5.74 -20.22 -15.76
N GLN A 552 -4.51 -20.21 -16.29
CA GLN A 552 -3.54 -21.25 -16.00
C GLN A 552 -2.15 -20.68 -15.71
N THR A 553 -1.54 -21.19 -14.64
CA THR A 553 -0.12 -20.97 -14.32
C THR A 553 0.58 -22.33 -14.22
N SER A 554 1.87 -22.34 -13.87
CA SER A 554 2.58 -23.58 -13.58
C SER A 554 2.05 -24.33 -12.34
N ARG A 555 1.25 -23.68 -11.49
CA ARG A 555 0.82 -24.21 -10.19
C ARG A 555 -0.69 -24.29 -10.00
N TYR A 556 -1.43 -23.32 -10.50
CA TYR A 556 -2.87 -23.19 -10.28
C TYR A 556 -3.62 -23.07 -11.61
N GLN A 557 -4.84 -23.62 -11.62
CA GLN A 557 -5.79 -23.50 -12.71
C GLN A 557 -7.18 -23.17 -12.16
N ALA A 558 -7.81 -22.12 -12.69
CA ALA A 558 -9.15 -21.73 -12.25
C ALA A 558 -10.00 -21.30 -13.44
N THR A 559 -11.30 -21.61 -13.37
CA THR A 559 -12.28 -21.23 -14.39
C THR A 559 -13.35 -20.37 -13.74
N VAL A 560 -13.54 -19.16 -14.26
CA VAL A 560 -14.50 -18.18 -13.74
C VAL A 560 -15.51 -17.82 -14.80
N LEU A 561 -16.74 -17.57 -14.39
CA LEU A 561 -17.79 -17.03 -15.24
C LEU A 561 -17.75 -15.51 -15.14
N ALA A 562 -17.54 -14.82 -16.27
CA ALA A 562 -17.32 -13.38 -16.29
C ALA A 562 -18.09 -12.68 -17.42
N GLN A 563 -18.28 -11.38 -17.29
CA GLN A 563 -19.01 -10.55 -18.27
C GLN A 563 -18.17 -9.33 -18.68
N SER A 564 -18.17 -8.97 -19.96
CA SER A 564 -17.45 -7.81 -20.48
C SER A 564 -17.99 -6.52 -19.86
N ALA A 565 -17.10 -5.74 -19.24
CA ALA A 565 -17.43 -4.49 -18.55
C ALA A 565 -16.81 -3.26 -19.23
N LEU A 566 -15.62 -3.38 -19.83
CA LEU A 566 -14.95 -2.29 -20.52
C LEU A 566 -13.96 -2.81 -21.56
N VAL A 567 -13.95 -2.24 -22.76
CA VAL A 567 -12.97 -2.52 -23.80
C VAL A 567 -12.30 -1.24 -24.24
N ILE A 568 -10.96 -1.23 -24.24
CA ILE A 568 -10.15 -0.08 -24.66
C ILE A 568 -8.97 -0.56 -25.52
N GLN A 569 -8.59 0.26 -26.49
CA GLN A 569 -7.36 0.05 -27.24
C GLN A 569 -6.16 0.50 -26.39
N VAL A 570 -5.14 -0.36 -26.32
CA VAL A 570 -3.86 -0.10 -25.65
C VAL A 570 -2.73 -0.33 -26.66
N LYS A 571 -1.49 0.04 -26.32
CA LYS A 571 -0.33 -0.12 -27.23
C LYS A 571 -0.09 -1.57 -27.66
N GLU A 572 -0.45 -2.52 -26.80
CA GLU A 572 -0.22 -3.95 -26.99
C GLU A 572 -1.42 -4.67 -27.65
N GLY A 573 -2.49 -3.95 -28.02
CA GLY A 573 -3.70 -4.52 -28.61
C GLY A 573 -4.98 -3.99 -27.97
N TRP A 574 -5.89 -4.88 -27.63
CA TRP A 574 -7.20 -4.57 -27.05
C TRP A 574 -7.31 -5.11 -25.64
N LYS A 575 -7.54 -4.23 -24.66
CA LYS A 575 -7.74 -4.59 -23.27
C LYS A 575 -9.23 -4.75 -22.99
N TYR A 576 -9.65 -5.98 -22.75
CA TYR A 576 -10.99 -6.37 -22.30
C TYR A 576 -10.98 -6.50 -20.79
N ALA A 577 -11.75 -5.69 -20.08
CA ALA A 577 -11.99 -5.83 -18.66
C ALA A 577 -13.29 -6.59 -18.44
N PHE A 578 -13.20 -7.65 -17.65
CA PHE A 578 -14.31 -8.49 -17.26
C PHE A 578 -14.65 -8.29 -15.78
N GLU A 579 -15.95 -8.28 -15.47
CA GLU A 579 -16.48 -8.44 -14.11
C GLU A 579 -16.72 -9.92 -13.86
N ILE A 580 -16.22 -10.45 -12.74
CA ILE A 580 -16.43 -11.85 -12.38
C ILE A 580 -17.81 -11.98 -11.74
N VAL A 581 -18.64 -12.84 -12.32
CA VAL A 581 -20.00 -13.12 -11.86
C VAL A 581 -20.01 -14.30 -10.89
N ASP A 582 -19.23 -15.34 -11.20
CA ASP A 582 -19.10 -16.54 -10.38
C ASP A 582 -17.70 -17.14 -10.54
N MET A 583 -17.14 -17.69 -9.46
CA MET A 583 -15.85 -18.41 -9.48
C MET A 583 -16.05 -19.93 -9.66
N LEU A 584 -17.30 -20.39 -9.81
CA LEU A 584 -17.67 -21.79 -9.96
C LEU A 584 -17.10 -22.63 -8.80
N GLU A 585 -16.65 -23.85 -9.06
CA GLU A 585 -15.97 -24.69 -8.07
C GLU A 585 -14.50 -24.31 -7.85
N SER A 586 -13.98 -23.30 -8.56
CA SER A 586 -12.57 -22.93 -8.58
C SER A 586 -12.18 -21.78 -7.65
N LYS A 587 -13.07 -21.34 -6.75
CA LYS A 587 -12.86 -20.21 -5.82
C LYS A 587 -11.49 -20.31 -5.11
N ASP A 588 -11.12 -21.48 -4.62
CA ASP A 588 -9.88 -21.68 -3.88
C ASP A 588 -8.64 -21.43 -4.74
N GLU A 589 -8.56 -22.07 -5.91
CA GLU A 589 -7.45 -21.90 -6.85
C GLU A 589 -7.42 -20.49 -7.46
N PHE A 590 -8.58 -19.90 -7.73
CA PHE A 590 -8.67 -18.52 -8.22
C PHE A 590 -8.08 -17.53 -7.22
N LEU A 591 -8.37 -17.69 -5.93
CA LEU A 591 -7.78 -16.85 -4.89
C LEU A 591 -6.26 -17.05 -4.78
N GLN A 592 -5.73 -18.25 -5.04
CA GLN A 592 -4.27 -18.46 -5.13
C GLN A 592 -3.67 -17.72 -6.33
N LEU A 593 -4.34 -17.76 -7.49
CA LEU A 593 -3.94 -16.94 -8.65
C LEU A 593 -3.90 -15.45 -8.28
N VAL A 594 -4.80 -14.94 -7.44
CA VAL A 594 -4.78 -13.54 -7.00
C VAL A 594 -3.66 -13.26 -5.99
N TYR A 595 -3.53 -14.08 -4.94
CA TYR A 595 -2.76 -13.72 -3.74
C TYR A 595 -1.40 -14.40 -3.56
N ASP A 596 -1.13 -15.52 -4.24
CA ASP A 596 0.15 -16.22 -4.14
C ASP A 596 1.22 -15.56 -5.04
N ARG A 597 1.41 -14.26 -4.83
CA ARG A 597 2.34 -13.38 -5.55
C ARG A 597 2.72 -12.20 -4.68
N GLU A 598 3.80 -11.51 -5.06
CA GLU A 598 4.11 -10.24 -4.43
C GLU A 598 3.22 -9.14 -5.01
N PRO A 599 2.60 -8.27 -4.19
CA PRO A 599 1.82 -7.15 -4.68
C PRO A 599 2.62 -6.20 -5.58
N THR A 600 1.95 -5.61 -6.57
CA THR A 600 2.58 -4.76 -7.59
C THR A 600 2.76 -3.31 -7.16
N LEU A 601 2.63 -3.03 -5.87
CA LEU A 601 2.87 -1.70 -5.31
C LEU A 601 4.36 -1.34 -5.36
N PRO A 602 4.72 -0.05 -5.46
CA PRO A 602 6.10 0.39 -5.53
C PRO A 602 6.91 -0.10 -4.32
N LYS A 603 8.12 -0.60 -4.59
CA LYS A 603 9.07 -0.99 -3.53
C LYS A 603 10.01 0.14 -3.13
N ASN A 604 10.19 1.11 -4.02
CA ASN A 604 11.09 2.25 -3.85
C ASN A 604 10.36 3.55 -4.19
N LEU A 605 10.93 4.66 -3.71
CA LEU A 605 10.51 6.00 -4.07
C LEU A 605 10.85 6.28 -5.55
N ASP A 606 9.88 6.80 -6.29
CA ASP A 606 10.08 7.27 -7.66
C ASP A 606 11.16 8.38 -7.70
N GLU A 607 12.08 8.29 -8.66
CA GLU A 607 13.21 9.20 -8.80
C GLU A 607 12.79 10.63 -9.16
N SER A 608 11.59 10.81 -9.74
CA SER A 608 11.02 12.08 -10.16
C SER A 608 10.22 12.83 -9.07
N LEU A 609 10.29 12.39 -7.80
CA LEU A 609 9.52 12.94 -6.68
C LEU A 609 9.94 14.35 -6.21
N SER A 610 9.69 15.39 -7.00
CA SER A 610 9.82 16.77 -6.50
C SER A 610 8.66 17.15 -5.56
N THR A 611 8.93 18.02 -4.60
CA THR A 611 7.93 18.61 -3.68
C THR A 611 6.80 19.31 -4.45
N PHE A 612 7.14 19.96 -5.57
CA PHE A 612 6.18 20.65 -6.41
C PHE A 612 5.25 19.68 -7.15
N ASP A 613 5.78 18.56 -7.64
CA ASP A 613 4.97 17.55 -8.33
C ASP A 613 3.96 16.89 -7.40
N ASP A 614 4.34 16.64 -6.14
CA ASP A 614 3.40 16.10 -5.13
C ASP A 614 2.23 17.04 -4.86
N LEU A 615 2.52 18.34 -4.75
CA LEU A 615 1.51 19.38 -4.55
C LEU A 615 0.62 19.51 -5.79
N ARG A 616 1.23 19.65 -6.96
CA ARG A 616 0.55 19.76 -8.26
C ARG A 616 -0.35 18.56 -8.51
N LEU A 617 0.14 17.34 -8.26
CA LEU A 617 -0.63 16.10 -8.42
C LEU A 617 -1.88 16.12 -7.55
N ASN A 618 -1.75 16.45 -6.27
CA ASN A 618 -2.87 16.51 -5.34
C ASN A 618 -3.88 17.59 -5.73
N ILE A 619 -3.44 18.76 -6.21
CA ILE A 619 -4.33 19.83 -6.68
C ILE A 619 -5.08 19.36 -7.93
N ILE A 620 -4.35 18.92 -8.97
CA ILE A 620 -4.95 18.53 -10.26
C ILE A 620 -5.93 17.37 -10.07
N LYS A 621 -5.53 16.30 -9.39
CA LYS A 621 -6.38 15.09 -9.23
C LYS A 621 -7.63 15.34 -8.39
N ARG A 622 -7.65 16.37 -7.55
CA ARG A 622 -8.84 16.75 -6.77
C ARG A 622 -9.76 17.71 -7.52
N LEU A 623 -9.25 18.43 -8.51
CA LEU A 623 -10.02 19.31 -9.39
C LEU A 623 -10.54 18.59 -10.65
N GLU A 624 -9.87 17.51 -11.07
CA GLU A 624 -10.23 16.70 -12.22
C GLU A 624 -11.63 16.07 -12.03
N LYS A 625 -12.55 16.35 -12.96
CA LYS A 625 -13.83 15.64 -13.02
C LYS A 625 -13.58 14.24 -13.58
N ASN A 626 -13.99 13.21 -12.84
CA ASN A 626 -13.94 11.84 -13.34
C ASN A 626 -14.87 11.71 -14.55
N HIS A 627 -14.33 11.29 -15.68
CA HIS A 627 -15.10 10.88 -16.84
C HIS A 627 -15.09 9.34 -16.85
N TYR A 628 -16.26 8.72 -16.72
CA TYR A 628 -16.38 7.27 -16.78
C TYR A 628 -16.61 6.86 -18.23
N GLN A 629 -15.77 5.96 -18.74
CA GLN A 629 -16.01 5.29 -20.01
C GLN A 629 -16.71 3.96 -19.70
N ASN A 630 -17.87 3.72 -20.31
CA ASN A 630 -18.64 2.48 -20.17
C ASN A 630 -18.74 1.74 -21.51
N ARG A 631 -17.63 1.72 -22.25
CA ARG A 631 -17.56 1.07 -23.57
C ARG A 631 -17.37 -0.42 -23.40
N LYS A 632 -18.37 -1.24 -23.70
CA LYS A 632 -18.29 -2.71 -23.51
C LYS A 632 -17.83 -3.49 -24.75
N MET A 633 -17.74 -2.83 -25.90
CA MET A 633 -17.31 -3.40 -27.18
C MET A 633 -16.08 -2.65 -27.74
N PRO A 634 -15.14 -3.31 -28.43
CA PRO A 634 -14.01 -2.65 -29.07
C PRO A 634 -14.48 -1.64 -30.12
N ARG A 635 -13.93 -0.41 -30.12
CA ARG A 635 -14.26 0.63 -31.11
C ARG A 635 -13.10 0.84 -32.07
N VAL A 636 -13.13 0.12 -33.18
CA VAL A 636 -12.07 0.11 -34.18
C VAL A 636 -12.18 1.35 -35.06
N PHE A 637 -11.09 2.11 -35.16
CA PHE A 637 -10.98 3.20 -36.13
C PHE A 637 -10.62 2.62 -37.50
N VAL A 638 -11.43 2.94 -38.51
CA VAL A 638 -11.32 2.35 -39.86
C VAL A 638 -10.95 3.43 -40.88
N ASP A 639 -11.69 4.55 -40.91
CA ASP A 639 -11.50 5.67 -41.83
C ASP A 639 -11.46 5.28 -43.32
N GLN A 640 -12.37 4.41 -43.77
CA GLN A 640 -12.44 3.90 -45.15
C GLN A 640 -13.74 4.25 -45.86
N MET A 641 -13.68 4.39 -47.18
CA MET A 641 -14.88 4.48 -48.02
C MET A 641 -15.52 3.10 -48.12
N VAL A 642 -16.84 3.04 -47.96
CA VAL A 642 -17.60 1.78 -47.96
C VAL A 642 -18.74 1.89 -48.96
N ASP A 643 -18.91 0.85 -49.77
CA ASP A 643 -20.00 0.77 -50.73
C ASP A 643 -21.33 0.69 -50.02
N SER A 644 -22.35 1.37 -50.55
CA SER A 644 -23.69 1.36 -49.99
C SER A 644 -24.76 1.07 -51.03
N ASN A 645 -25.96 0.72 -50.58
CA ASN A 645 -27.12 0.56 -51.46
C ASN A 645 -27.65 1.90 -52.03
N GLN A 646 -27.03 3.01 -51.68
CA GLN A 646 -27.37 4.35 -52.11
C GLN A 646 -26.23 4.93 -52.94
N LYS A 647 -26.53 5.88 -53.84
CA LYS A 647 -25.51 6.57 -54.67
C LYS A 647 -24.66 7.59 -53.88
N THR A 648 -24.89 7.69 -52.58
CA THR A 648 -24.16 8.59 -51.69
C THR A 648 -22.85 7.95 -51.28
N GLU A 649 -21.75 8.69 -51.41
CA GLU A 649 -20.45 8.29 -50.90
C GLU A 649 -20.45 8.29 -49.36
N ILE A 650 -20.04 7.18 -48.76
CA ILE A 650 -20.03 6.98 -47.30
C ILE A 650 -18.64 6.60 -46.84
N GLN A 651 -18.13 7.35 -45.88
CA GLN A 651 -16.89 7.05 -45.17
C GLN A 651 -17.23 6.48 -43.80
N MET A 652 -16.82 5.25 -43.53
CA MET A 652 -16.88 4.66 -42.20
C MET A 652 -15.71 5.16 -41.37
N ILE A 653 -16.01 5.97 -40.35
CA ILE A 653 -14.99 6.54 -39.46
C ILE A 653 -14.54 5.46 -38.47
N ASN A 654 -15.50 4.84 -37.77
CA ASN A 654 -15.21 3.79 -36.80
C ASN A 654 -16.41 2.83 -36.63
N TYR A 655 -16.12 1.67 -36.03
CA TYR A 655 -17.04 0.54 -35.90
C TYR A 655 -16.85 -0.18 -34.55
N ASN A 656 -17.92 -0.56 -33.86
CA ASN A 656 -17.84 -1.39 -32.63
C ASN A 656 -18.79 -2.59 -32.62
N TYR A 657 -19.02 -3.21 -33.77
CA TYR A 657 -19.94 -4.34 -33.93
C TYR A 657 -21.43 -3.97 -33.84
N LYS A 658 -21.84 -3.24 -32.79
CA LYS A 658 -23.24 -2.79 -32.58
C LYS A 658 -23.55 -1.42 -33.20
N TYR A 659 -22.56 -0.55 -33.34
CA TYR A 659 -22.71 0.82 -33.84
C TYR A 659 -21.61 1.19 -34.83
N ILE A 660 -21.94 2.16 -35.69
CA ILE A 660 -21.05 2.69 -36.73
C ILE A 660 -21.13 4.21 -36.74
N LEU A 661 -19.98 4.87 -36.73
CA LEU A 661 -19.91 6.29 -37.06
C LEU A 661 -19.54 6.45 -38.53
N ILE A 662 -20.37 7.15 -39.27
CA ILE A 662 -20.13 7.43 -40.67
C ILE A 662 -20.12 8.93 -40.96
N LYS A 663 -19.46 9.30 -42.04
CA LYS A 663 -19.63 10.60 -42.70
C LYS A 663 -20.19 10.37 -44.09
N ALA A 664 -21.33 10.99 -44.37
CA ALA A 664 -21.98 10.90 -45.67
C ALA A 664 -21.71 12.16 -46.50
N TYR A 665 -21.46 12.00 -47.80
CA TYR A 665 -21.28 13.12 -48.72
C TYR A 665 -22.53 13.33 -49.57
N GLY A 666 -23.70 13.22 -48.93
CA GLY A 666 -25.01 13.36 -49.53
C GLY A 666 -26.12 12.94 -48.56
N PRO A 667 -27.39 13.02 -48.97
CA PRO A 667 -28.51 12.57 -48.15
C PRO A 667 -28.45 11.04 -47.97
N ILE A 668 -28.79 10.59 -46.77
CA ILE A 668 -28.89 9.16 -46.43
C ILE A 668 -30.28 8.83 -45.91
N ASP A 669 -30.82 7.68 -46.32
CA ASP A 669 -32.10 7.16 -45.83
C ASP A 669 -31.90 6.21 -44.62
N SER A 670 -32.96 6.02 -43.85
CA SER A 670 -33.11 5.15 -42.69
C SER A 670 -32.74 3.68 -42.93
N ASN A 671 -32.94 3.15 -44.15
CA ASN A 671 -32.65 1.76 -44.54
C ASN A 671 -31.29 1.63 -45.25
N LEU A 672 -30.23 2.02 -44.57
CA LEU A 672 -28.88 1.98 -45.12
C LEU A 672 -28.28 0.56 -45.04
N LYS A 673 -27.72 0.08 -46.15
CA LYS A 673 -26.93 -1.15 -46.21
C LYS A 673 -25.51 -0.83 -46.65
N LEU A 674 -24.54 -1.26 -45.85
CA LEU A 674 -23.12 -1.11 -46.14
C LEU A 674 -22.56 -2.47 -46.58
N PHE A 675 -21.84 -2.48 -47.70
CA PHE A 675 -21.21 -3.66 -48.27
C PHE A 675 -19.72 -3.62 -47.96
N LEU A 676 -19.27 -4.41 -46.98
CA LEU A 676 -17.85 -4.48 -46.62
C LEU A 676 -17.08 -5.36 -47.61
N ASN A 677 -17.71 -6.46 -48.02
CA ASN A 677 -17.26 -7.33 -49.10
C ASN A 677 -18.48 -8.06 -49.71
N PRO A 678 -18.33 -8.83 -50.81
CA PRO A 678 -19.47 -9.48 -51.47
C PRO A 678 -20.26 -10.46 -50.58
N LYS A 679 -19.69 -10.93 -49.47
CA LYS A 679 -20.28 -11.90 -48.55
C LYS A 679 -20.77 -11.29 -47.23
N LEU A 680 -20.46 -10.02 -46.96
CA LEU A 680 -20.72 -9.36 -45.68
C LEU A 680 -21.47 -8.03 -45.88
N VAL A 681 -22.75 -8.04 -45.51
CA VAL A 681 -23.64 -6.87 -45.60
C VAL A 681 -24.07 -6.44 -44.21
N ILE A 682 -23.80 -5.19 -43.87
CA ILE A 682 -24.24 -4.59 -42.60
C ILE A 682 -25.49 -3.74 -42.85
N ARG A 683 -26.59 -4.11 -42.17
CA ARG A 683 -27.84 -3.35 -42.19
C ARG A 683 -27.81 -2.36 -41.04
N CYS A 684 -28.07 -1.09 -41.34
CA CYS A 684 -27.93 0.01 -40.40
C CYS A 684 -29.24 0.79 -40.26
N ALA A 685 -29.49 1.32 -39.07
CA ALA A 685 -30.53 2.31 -38.81
C ALA A 685 -29.90 3.58 -38.24
N ILE A 686 -30.39 4.76 -38.65
CA ILE A 686 -29.88 6.03 -38.13
C ILE A 686 -30.31 6.19 -36.67
N CYS A 687 -29.33 6.27 -35.78
CA CYS A 687 -29.55 6.52 -34.37
C CYS A 687 -29.56 8.03 -34.07
N LYS A 688 -28.55 8.76 -34.55
CA LYS A 688 -28.42 10.20 -34.31
C LYS A 688 -27.64 10.92 -35.41
N ASN A 689 -28.05 12.15 -35.71
CA ASN A 689 -27.27 13.08 -36.54
C ASN A 689 -26.42 13.98 -35.63
N LEU A 690 -25.11 13.99 -35.86
CA LEU A 690 -24.13 14.71 -35.04
C LEU A 690 -23.68 16.04 -35.68
N GLY A 691 -24.23 16.40 -36.84
CA GLY A 691 -23.82 17.57 -37.61
C GLY A 691 -22.64 17.29 -38.56
N ASP A 692 -22.33 18.23 -39.47
CA ASP A 692 -21.30 18.09 -40.51
C ASP A 692 -21.39 16.79 -41.35
N ASN A 693 -22.61 16.38 -41.68
CA ASN A 693 -22.94 15.13 -42.35
C ASN A 693 -22.38 13.86 -41.66
N THR A 694 -22.19 13.93 -40.33
CA THR A 694 -21.74 12.81 -39.51
C THR A 694 -22.94 12.16 -38.82
N TYR A 695 -23.06 10.85 -38.95
CA TYR A 695 -24.19 10.08 -38.43
C TYR A 695 -23.72 8.91 -37.60
N LEU A 696 -24.37 8.72 -36.46
CA LEU A 696 -24.27 7.51 -35.66
C LEU A 696 -25.37 6.54 -36.10
N LEU A 697 -24.96 5.32 -36.42
CA LEU A 697 -25.83 4.26 -36.89
C LEU A 697 -25.80 3.07 -35.94
N THR A 698 -26.93 2.38 -35.78
CA THR A 698 -27.03 1.09 -35.09
C THR A 698 -27.05 -0.04 -36.13
N VAL A 699 -26.30 -1.11 -35.87
CA VAL A 699 -26.27 -2.32 -36.70
C VAL A 699 -27.45 -3.22 -36.36
N THR A 700 -28.45 -3.25 -37.24
CA THR A 700 -29.72 -3.95 -36.99
C THR A 700 -29.62 -5.46 -37.18
N ASN A 701 -28.68 -5.93 -38.00
CA ASN A 701 -28.40 -7.36 -38.19
C ASN A 701 -27.20 -7.87 -37.36
N TYR A 702 -26.88 -7.22 -36.24
CA TYR A 702 -25.77 -7.62 -35.38
C TYR A 702 -25.87 -9.09 -34.97
N LYS A 703 -27.04 -9.54 -34.48
CA LYS A 703 -27.24 -10.94 -34.06
C LYS A 703 -26.97 -11.94 -35.20
N GLU A 704 -27.42 -11.63 -36.42
CA GLU A 704 -27.19 -12.45 -37.62
C GLU A 704 -25.69 -12.60 -37.92
N ILE A 705 -24.94 -11.49 -37.84
CA ILE A 705 -23.48 -11.48 -38.06
C ILE A 705 -22.77 -12.21 -36.92
N HIS A 706 -23.17 -11.95 -35.67
CA HIS A 706 -22.57 -12.51 -34.46
C HIS A 706 -22.80 -14.02 -34.31
N GLU A 707 -23.90 -14.56 -34.84
CA GLU A 707 -24.20 -16.01 -34.82
C GLU A 707 -23.54 -16.78 -35.99
N ASN A 708 -23.18 -16.11 -37.09
CA ASN A 708 -22.64 -16.75 -38.28
C ASN A 708 -21.10 -16.75 -38.30
N ALA A 709 -20.49 -17.92 -38.08
CA ALA A 709 -19.03 -18.08 -38.04
C ALA A 709 -18.30 -17.55 -39.29
N ASN A 710 -18.84 -17.78 -40.50
CA ASN A 710 -18.22 -17.32 -41.74
C ASN A 710 -18.26 -15.79 -41.86
N MET A 711 -19.38 -15.16 -41.46
CA MET A 711 -19.49 -13.69 -41.46
C MET A 711 -18.56 -13.04 -40.45
N ARG A 712 -18.38 -13.66 -39.27
CA ARG A 712 -17.40 -13.18 -38.26
C ARG A 712 -15.97 -13.23 -38.79
N ILE A 713 -15.54 -14.34 -39.38
CA ILE A 713 -14.19 -14.49 -39.94
C ILE A 713 -13.94 -13.43 -41.03
N GLU A 714 -14.90 -13.24 -41.93
CA GLU A 714 -14.80 -12.23 -43.00
C GLU A 714 -14.75 -10.80 -42.42
N LEU A 715 -15.53 -10.52 -41.35
CA LEU A 715 -15.51 -9.23 -40.65
C LEU A 715 -14.18 -8.98 -39.93
N GLU A 716 -13.65 -9.98 -39.24
CA GLU A 716 -12.36 -9.89 -38.55
C GLU A 716 -11.21 -9.66 -39.53
N GLN A 717 -11.22 -10.38 -40.66
CA GLN A 717 -10.24 -10.16 -41.74
C GLN A 717 -10.36 -8.76 -42.33
N TRP A 718 -11.58 -8.27 -42.55
CA TRP A 718 -11.81 -6.91 -43.04
C TRP A 718 -11.30 -5.85 -42.05
N LEU A 719 -11.59 -6.02 -40.75
CA LEU A 719 -11.11 -5.13 -39.69
C LEU A 719 -9.57 -5.18 -39.60
N ALA A 720 -8.96 -6.37 -39.65
CA ALA A 720 -7.50 -6.51 -39.60
C ALA A 720 -6.82 -5.79 -40.78
N ASN A 721 -7.41 -5.83 -41.97
CA ASN A 721 -6.88 -5.14 -43.16
C ASN A 721 -7.12 -3.63 -43.14
N GLY A 722 -8.18 -3.17 -42.45
CA GLY A 722 -8.55 -1.75 -42.38
C GLY A 722 -8.15 -1.02 -41.11
N MET A 723 -7.58 -1.72 -40.13
CA MET A 723 -7.19 -1.15 -38.85
C MET A 723 -6.06 -0.14 -38.99
N LEU A 724 -6.39 1.13 -38.75
CA LEU A 724 -5.41 2.18 -38.52
C LEU A 724 -5.07 2.24 -37.03
N ASP A 725 -3.77 2.25 -36.72
CA ASP A 725 -3.29 2.44 -35.35
C ASP A 725 -3.59 3.87 -34.89
N GLU A 726 -4.56 4.02 -33.98
CA GLU A 726 -4.96 5.30 -33.40
C GLU A 726 -3.76 6.05 -32.78
N SER A 727 -2.73 5.32 -32.33
CA SER A 727 -1.52 5.89 -31.74
C SER A 727 -0.52 6.45 -32.76
N LYS A 728 -0.62 6.05 -34.04
CA LYS A 728 0.20 6.58 -35.14
C LYS A 728 -0.37 7.86 -35.78
N MET A 729 -1.58 8.27 -35.43
CA MET A 729 -2.23 9.50 -35.94
C MET A 729 -2.05 10.73 -35.03
N VAL A 730 -0.88 10.88 -34.40
CA VAL A 730 -0.54 12.05 -33.59
C VAL A 730 -0.18 13.23 -34.51
N GLU A 731 -1.20 13.94 -35.00
CA GLU A 731 -1.01 15.34 -35.42
C GLU A 731 -2.22 16.26 -35.23
N ASN A 732 -3.42 15.75 -34.89
CA ASN A 732 -4.61 16.61 -34.76
C ASN A 732 -5.39 16.45 -33.45
N LYS A 733 -5.11 17.37 -32.50
CA LYS A 733 -5.81 17.52 -31.20
C LYS A 733 -7.34 17.61 -31.35
N LYS A 734 -7.84 18.20 -32.45
CA LYS A 734 -9.27 18.37 -32.75
C LYS A 734 -9.98 17.05 -33.09
N LYS A 735 -9.35 16.15 -33.86
CA LYS A 735 -9.94 14.83 -34.17
C LYS A 735 -10.15 14.01 -32.89
N ARG A 736 -9.16 14.04 -31.97
CA ARG A 736 -9.21 13.33 -30.69
C ARG A 736 -10.29 13.85 -29.74
N GLN A 737 -10.62 15.14 -29.82
CA GLN A 737 -11.68 15.74 -29.02
C GLN A 737 -13.08 15.38 -29.57
N ARG A 738 -13.22 15.34 -30.90
CA ARG A 738 -14.48 14.98 -31.57
C ARG A 738 -14.85 13.51 -31.36
N VAL A 739 -13.91 12.58 -31.53
CA VAL A 739 -14.11 11.15 -31.23
C VAL A 739 -14.54 10.94 -29.77
N ARG A 740 -13.96 11.68 -28.82
CA ARG A 740 -14.37 11.64 -27.42
C ARG A 740 -15.79 12.17 -27.21
N GLU A 741 -16.16 13.29 -27.82
CA GLU A 741 -17.51 13.85 -27.72
C GLU A 741 -18.56 12.90 -28.32
N ASP A 742 -18.24 12.26 -29.45
CA ASP A 742 -19.12 11.28 -30.10
C ASP A 742 -19.26 9.98 -29.27
N GLU A 743 -18.19 9.54 -28.60
CA GLU A 743 -18.23 8.42 -27.64
C GLU A 743 -19.15 8.70 -26.43
N TYR A 744 -19.19 9.93 -25.91
CA TYR A 744 -20.09 10.27 -24.80
C TYR A 744 -21.55 10.30 -25.21
N ILE A 745 -21.84 10.62 -26.47
CA ILE A 745 -23.19 10.69 -27.01
C ILE A 745 -23.86 9.31 -27.10
N GLU A 746 -23.08 8.25 -27.36
CA GLU A 746 -23.56 6.86 -27.30
C GLU A 746 -23.94 6.44 -25.88
N LEU A 747 -23.21 6.96 -24.88
CA LEU A 747 -23.42 6.64 -23.48
C LEU A 747 -24.61 7.37 -22.85
N ASP A 748 -25.02 8.52 -23.40
CA ASP A 748 -26.24 9.23 -22.95
C ASP A 748 -27.55 8.49 -23.31
N GLN A 749 -27.47 7.44 -24.15
CA GLN A 749 -28.63 6.64 -24.58
C GLN A 749 -28.77 5.29 -23.85
N LEU A 750 -27.79 4.92 -23.02
CA LEU A 750 -27.78 3.74 -22.15
C LEU A 750 -27.99 4.17 -20.70
#